data_AF-A0A3N5T1G7-F1
#
_entry.id   AF-A0A3N5T1G7-F1
#
_cell.length_a   1.000
_cell.length_b   1.000
_cell.length_c   1.000
_cell.angle_alpha   90.00
_cell.angle_beta   90.00
_cell.angle_gamma   90.00
#
_symmetry.space_group_name_H-M   'P 1'
#
loop_
_entity.id
_entity.type
_entity.pdbx_description
1 polymer ?
#
loop_
_entity_poly.entity_id
_entity_poly.type
_entity_poly.pdbx_seq_one_letter_code
_entity_poly.pdbx_strand_id
1 'polypeptide(L)'
;MVQKTKKSNGPESKENASASSSMSENSGSPGGEDDFLFKLRGAKEKFDSPSFLQLKDVPCKLKAEFVPGMARADRPSETVPVAKKDLIEIEFENGERLWLRADDYFERFAPPAARSAPESEVVDVSAQLQLLPAGMQARGPIGWIIKSLKVLGIDLPEKAALKLAHAVEERVPDDAEEKKKRPGLGFYRCSPVTGGFSLTPAKLDKTSSDMPCLIFIHGTASSTWGSFGDLWSPERRAELDALRTAYVDRIFAFEHASLTKSPIENAMDLAGKIPEGARLHLITQSRGGLVGELLCRASVAQEMKTVGDDQTEVIKEWQPFQPEEFRLFERDKKDAEASKQQLDLLRQLDKELKERHFQVERFVRVACPVLGTTLASGRLDRWLSVIGTLAGFALPGTPLSDMFKDIGDFVAAVIKERTDPSSLPGLEAMMPESNFIKLVNWPGVKVPGDLAVIAGDIDPDAWWSRLLVWISDRFYEGDHDLVVNTPSMFGGVKRSGKSLVSFSKGPEVNHFRYFQNPASAKPMVSALTATGDDWEGFEPLEKPTVDIARAVQLRTAEPRPVVFVIPGIMGSELQVGNDHVWLDIPDVIFGGFEQLHINAKNVKAIQPFARYYGDLIKYLAHSHKVVPFPFDWRLQIEKEADRLANE
;
A
#
# COMPACT_ATOMS: atom_id res chain seq x y z
N MET A 1 -20.85 -81.24 17.43
CA MET A 1 -19.53 -80.93 16.85
C MET A 1 -19.31 -79.43 17.05
N VAL A 2 -18.37 -78.97 17.89
CA VAL A 2 -16.90 -78.90 17.66
C VAL A 2 -16.61 -77.92 16.51
N GLN A 3 -15.82 -76.83 16.64
CA GLN A 3 -14.99 -76.24 17.71
C GLN A 3 -15.14 -74.68 17.61
N LYS A 4 -14.46 -73.73 18.28
CA LYS A 4 -13.25 -73.69 19.14
C LYS A 4 -13.34 -72.44 20.08
N THR A 5 -12.42 -72.27 21.03
CA THR A 5 -12.37 -71.12 21.97
C THR A 5 -10.94 -70.65 22.28
N LYS A 6 -10.79 -69.41 22.77
CA LYS A 6 -9.53 -68.80 23.26
C LYS A 6 -8.94 -69.52 24.48
N LYS A 7 -7.60 -69.50 24.63
CA LYS A 7 -6.84 -68.85 25.74
C LYS A 7 -5.40 -69.38 25.90
N SER A 8 -4.49 -68.52 26.41
CA SER A 8 -3.32 -68.81 27.31
C SER A 8 -2.24 -69.81 26.85
N ASN A 9 -0.99 -69.82 27.34
CA ASN A 9 -0.15 -69.01 28.23
C ASN A 9 1.30 -69.15 27.69
N GLY A 10 2.25 -68.25 27.98
CA GLY A 10 3.14 -68.48 29.13
C GLY A 10 4.62 -68.22 28.76
N PRO A 11 5.55 -68.18 29.74
CA PRO A 11 6.82 -67.45 29.63
C PRO A 11 8.08 -68.33 29.74
N GLU A 12 9.27 -67.75 29.53
CA GLU A 12 10.46 -68.17 30.30
C GLU A 12 11.60 -67.13 30.38
N SER A 13 12.33 -67.19 31.50
CA SER A 13 13.60 -66.54 31.84
C SER A 13 14.80 -67.21 31.12
N LYS A 14 16.09 -66.80 31.17
CA LYS A 14 16.98 -65.87 31.92
C LYS A 14 18.21 -65.66 30.96
N GLU A 15 19.23 -64.81 31.14
CA GLU A 15 20.22 -64.72 32.23
C GLU A 15 21.32 -63.66 31.88
N ASN A 16 22.25 -63.44 32.83
CA ASN A 16 23.58 -62.80 32.73
C ASN A 16 23.71 -61.26 32.80
N ALA A 17 24.88 -60.86 33.32
CA ALA A 17 25.13 -59.57 33.97
C ALA A 17 26.56 -59.06 33.72
N SER A 18 26.81 -57.78 34.08
CA SER A 18 28.11 -57.06 34.09
C SER A 18 28.79 -56.89 32.71
N ALA A 19 29.24 -55.70 32.30
CA ALA A 19 30.19 -54.85 33.01
C ALA A 19 30.06 -53.34 32.68
N SER A 20 30.75 -52.52 33.44
CA SER A 20 30.74 -51.05 33.41
C SER A 20 31.58 -50.43 32.27
N SER A 21 31.07 -49.33 31.69
CA SER A 21 31.94 -48.22 31.27
C SER A 21 31.21 -46.89 31.44
N SER A 22 31.91 -45.89 31.99
CA SER A 22 31.37 -44.55 32.27
C SER A 22 31.44 -43.67 31.02
N MET A 23 30.29 -43.13 30.59
CA MET A 23 30.24 -41.92 29.78
C MET A 23 29.25 -40.94 30.40
N SER A 24 29.69 -39.70 30.53
CA SER A 24 28.91 -38.59 31.10
C SER A 24 27.75 -38.21 30.19
N GLU A 25 26.53 -38.27 30.71
CA GLU A 25 25.36 -37.68 30.04
C GLU A 25 25.49 -36.16 30.03
N ASN A 26 25.78 -35.59 28.86
CA ASN A 26 25.65 -34.16 28.64
C ASN A 26 24.21 -33.86 28.22
N SER A 27 23.38 -33.40 29.16
CA SER A 27 21.97 -33.12 28.93
C SER A 27 21.79 -31.83 28.11
N GLY A 28 21.89 -31.95 26.79
CA GLY A 28 21.63 -30.85 25.85
C GLY A 28 20.20 -30.34 25.98
N SER A 29 20.04 -29.07 26.39
CA SER A 29 18.74 -28.40 26.40
C SER A 29 18.31 -28.03 24.96
N PRO A 30 17.01 -28.14 24.61
CA PRO A 30 16.52 -27.72 23.30
C PRO A 30 16.41 -26.18 23.25
N GLY A 31 17.54 -25.53 22.96
CA GLY A 31 17.71 -24.09 22.92
C GLY A 31 19.15 -23.70 22.57
N GLY A 32 19.68 -24.34 21.52
CA GLY A 32 21.08 -24.21 21.10
C GLY A 32 21.45 -22.82 20.56
N GLU A 33 22.74 -22.53 20.58
CA GLU A 33 23.35 -21.20 20.35
C GLU A 33 23.28 -20.68 18.89
N ASP A 34 22.51 -21.32 18.01
CA ASP A 34 22.50 -21.11 16.55
C ASP A 34 21.62 -19.93 16.05
N ASP A 35 20.79 -19.32 16.91
CA ASP A 35 19.86 -18.24 16.52
C ASP A 35 20.39 -16.81 16.83
N PHE A 36 21.57 -16.72 17.46
CA PHE A 36 22.28 -15.46 17.67
C PHE A 36 22.86 -14.91 16.35
N LEU A 37 22.77 -13.59 16.16
CA LEU A 37 23.39 -12.92 15.02
C LEU A 37 24.65 -12.17 15.45
N PHE A 38 24.51 -11.27 16.41
CA PHE A 38 25.57 -10.34 16.81
C PHE A 38 25.37 -9.91 18.27
N LYS A 39 26.29 -9.08 18.77
CA LYS A 39 26.19 -8.49 20.11
C LYS A 39 26.10 -6.96 19.99
N LEU A 40 25.10 -6.35 20.61
CA LEU A 40 25.04 -4.89 20.75
C LEU A 40 25.81 -4.45 22.00
N ARG A 41 26.66 -3.44 21.88
CA ARG A 41 27.41 -2.85 23.00
C ARG A 41 27.07 -1.37 23.16
N GLY A 42 26.82 -0.92 24.40
CA GLY A 42 26.53 0.48 24.68
C GLY A 42 26.20 0.80 26.13
N ALA A 43 25.98 2.09 26.41
CA ALA A 43 25.51 2.56 27.70
C ALA A 43 24.04 2.16 27.91
N LYS A 44 23.84 1.13 28.73
CA LYS A 44 22.53 0.56 29.06
C LYS A 44 21.85 1.36 30.18
N GLU A 45 20.54 1.52 30.10
CA GLU A 45 19.72 2.09 31.18
C GLU A 45 19.06 0.97 32.00
N LYS A 46 18.64 1.26 33.23
CA LYS A 46 17.74 0.35 33.95
C LYS A 46 16.36 0.44 33.31
N PHE A 47 15.83 -0.73 32.94
CA PHE A 47 14.55 -0.88 32.25
C PHE A 47 13.38 -0.26 33.02
N ASP A 48 12.93 0.94 32.60
CA ASP A 48 11.72 1.57 33.13
C ASP A 48 10.79 2.11 32.01
N SER A 49 11.22 2.14 30.75
CA SER A 49 10.41 2.59 29.61
C SER A 49 9.70 1.42 28.91
N PRO A 50 8.35 1.40 28.80
CA PRO A 50 7.67 0.42 27.96
C PRO A 50 8.03 0.58 26.46
N SER A 51 7.81 -0.47 25.68
CA SER A 51 7.81 -0.41 24.20
C SER A 51 6.78 0.63 23.73
N PHE A 52 7.08 1.40 22.67
CA PHE A 52 6.08 2.28 22.09
C PHE A 52 5.05 1.51 21.25
N LEU A 53 5.46 0.40 20.63
CA LEU A 53 4.48 -0.59 20.17
C LEU A 53 3.73 -1.14 21.39
N GLN A 54 2.45 -0.80 21.50
CA GLN A 54 1.55 -1.36 22.50
C GLN A 54 1.20 -2.78 22.08
N LEU A 55 1.96 -3.74 22.62
CA LEU A 55 1.74 -5.17 22.43
C LEU A 55 0.79 -5.66 23.52
N LYS A 56 -0.38 -6.17 23.12
CA LYS A 56 -1.46 -6.61 24.03
C LYS A 56 -1.56 -8.13 24.04
N ASP A 57 -1.56 -8.70 22.84
CA ASP A 57 -1.83 -10.11 22.58
C ASP A 57 -0.54 -10.91 22.26
N VAL A 58 0.59 -10.23 22.07
CA VAL A 58 1.90 -10.84 21.76
C VAL A 58 2.89 -10.76 22.94
N PRO A 59 3.42 -11.90 23.43
CA PRO A 59 4.45 -11.89 24.46
C PRO A 59 5.75 -11.20 24.00
N CYS A 60 6.14 -10.14 24.72
CA CYS A 60 7.33 -9.37 24.44
C CYS A 60 8.23 -9.28 25.67
N LYS A 61 9.53 -9.50 25.48
CA LYS A 61 10.57 -9.34 26.49
C LYS A 61 11.56 -8.26 26.05
N LEU A 62 11.60 -7.15 26.77
CA LEU A 62 12.66 -6.15 26.63
C LEU A 62 14.01 -6.79 27.05
N LYS A 63 14.92 -6.98 26.09
CA LYS A 63 16.24 -7.60 26.26
C LYS A 63 17.31 -6.57 26.64
N ALA A 64 17.24 -5.37 26.06
CA ALA A 64 18.13 -4.24 26.35
C ALA A 64 17.44 -2.90 26.06
N GLU A 65 17.83 -1.86 26.77
CA GLU A 65 17.56 -0.46 26.44
C GLU A 65 18.88 0.32 26.55
N PHE A 66 19.27 0.99 25.47
CA PHE A 66 20.49 1.77 25.34
C PHE A 66 20.13 3.24 25.10
N VAL A 67 20.81 4.16 25.79
CA VAL A 67 20.50 5.60 25.75
C VAL A 67 21.79 6.38 25.46
N PRO A 68 22.24 6.40 24.20
CA PRO A 68 23.59 6.86 23.86
C PRO A 68 23.73 8.39 23.95
N GLY A 69 22.66 9.16 23.70
CA GLY A 69 22.66 10.63 23.86
C GLY A 69 22.85 11.12 25.31
N MET A 70 22.59 10.27 26.32
CA MET A 70 22.75 10.61 27.74
C MET A 70 23.95 9.92 28.41
N ALA A 71 24.83 9.29 27.63
CA ALA A 71 26.00 8.58 28.14
C ALA A 71 27.04 9.54 28.76
N ARG A 72 26.93 9.78 30.07
CA ARG A 72 28.05 10.32 30.87
C ARG A 72 29.25 9.38 30.74
N ALA A 73 30.46 9.94 30.64
CA ALA A 73 31.70 9.21 30.37
C ALA A 73 32.02 8.06 31.34
N ASP A 74 31.42 8.03 32.53
CA ASP A 74 31.61 7.01 33.57
C ASP A 74 30.54 5.88 33.59
N ARG A 75 29.59 5.82 32.63
CA ARG A 75 28.63 4.71 32.57
C ARG A 75 29.31 3.45 31.99
N PRO A 76 29.26 2.28 32.66
CA PRO A 76 29.82 1.05 32.10
C PRO A 76 29.06 0.62 30.85
N SER A 77 29.79 0.30 29.79
CA SER A 77 29.22 -0.23 28.56
C SER A 77 28.92 -1.73 28.73
N GLU A 78 27.65 -2.12 28.56
CA GLU A 78 27.24 -3.52 28.59
C GLU A 78 27.14 -4.07 27.17
N THR A 79 27.34 -5.38 27.03
CA THR A 79 27.22 -6.11 25.76
C THR A 79 26.08 -7.11 25.86
N VAL A 80 25.10 -7.03 24.96
CA VAL A 80 23.89 -7.87 24.97
C VAL A 80 23.80 -8.67 23.68
N PRO A 81 23.58 -10.01 23.74
CA PRO A 81 23.40 -10.83 22.54
C PRO A 81 22.03 -10.56 21.89
N VAL A 82 22.03 -10.46 20.56
CA VAL A 82 20.84 -10.17 19.75
C VAL A 82 20.59 -11.32 18.77
N ALA A 83 19.37 -11.84 18.74
CA ALA A 83 18.94 -12.90 17.83
C ALA A 83 18.48 -12.30 16.49
N LYS A 84 18.60 -13.05 15.39
CA LYS A 84 18.28 -12.57 14.03
C LYS A 84 16.90 -11.94 13.91
N LYS A 85 15.91 -12.54 14.58
CA LYS A 85 14.48 -12.16 14.55
C LYS A 85 14.08 -11.20 15.68
N ASP A 86 15.01 -10.68 16.49
CA ASP A 86 14.68 -9.66 17.48
C ASP A 86 14.22 -8.37 16.79
N LEU A 87 13.32 -7.64 17.45
CA LEU A 87 12.88 -6.33 16.99
C LEU A 87 13.75 -5.24 17.64
N ILE A 88 14.25 -4.32 16.83
CA ILE A 88 14.94 -3.11 17.28
C ILE A 88 13.94 -1.95 17.19
N GLU A 89 13.64 -1.31 18.32
CA GLU A 89 12.92 -0.03 18.40
C GLU A 89 13.94 1.09 18.63
N ILE A 90 13.91 2.13 17.80
CA ILE A 90 14.79 3.30 17.92
C ILE A 90 13.90 4.54 18.06
N GLU A 91 14.20 5.37 19.05
CA GLU A 91 13.61 6.70 19.23
C GLU A 91 14.70 7.76 18.99
N PHE A 92 14.41 8.75 18.16
CA PHE A 92 15.30 9.88 17.89
C PHE A 92 14.98 11.07 18.81
N GLU A 93 15.92 12.01 18.99
CA GLU A 93 15.71 13.17 19.88
C GLU A 93 14.52 14.07 19.49
N ASN A 94 14.15 14.10 18.21
CA ASN A 94 12.97 14.82 17.73
C ASN A 94 11.64 14.08 17.97
N GLY A 95 11.67 12.91 18.60
CA GLY A 95 10.50 12.08 18.93
C GLY A 95 10.08 11.10 17.84
N GLU A 96 10.74 11.13 16.67
CA GLU A 96 10.49 10.16 15.60
C GLU A 96 10.95 8.75 15.99
N ARG A 97 10.34 7.73 15.37
CA ARG A 97 10.58 6.33 15.72
C ARG A 97 10.83 5.45 14.51
N LEU A 98 11.54 4.37 14.76
CA LEU A 98 11.92 3.41 13.76
C LEU A 98 11.90 2.01 14.36
N TRP A 99 11.19 1.09 13.69
CA TRP A 99 11.20 -0.33 14.02
C TRP A 99 11.77 -1.14 12.86
N LEU A 100 12.72 -2.03 13.16
CA LEU A 100 13.35 -2.90 12.17
C LEU A 100 13.80 -4.22 12.81
N ARG A 101 13.95 -5.27 11.99
CA ARG A 101 14.49 -6.54 12.46
C ARG A 101 15.99 -6.43 12.73
N ALA A 102 16.49 -7.18 13.69
CA ALA A 102 17.87 -7.10 14.14
C ALA A 102 18.91 -7.44 13.05
N ASP A 103 18.59 -8.34 12.13
CA ASP A 103 19.45 -8.59 10.96
C ASP A 103 19.49 -7.43 9.98
N ASP A 104 18.37 -6.73 9.78
CA ASP A 104 18.33 -5.51 8.98
C ASP A 104 19.08 -4.33 9.62
N TYR A 105 19.10 -4.26 10.95
CA TYR A 105 19.95 -3.32 11.68
C TYR A 105 21.43 -3.66 11.45
N PHE A 106 21.78 -4.94 11.59
CA PHE A 106 23.14 -5.42 11.43
C PHE A 106 23.69 -5.16 10.02
N GLU A 107 22.98 -5.58 8.97
CA GLU A 107 23.38 -5.42 7.57
C GLU A 107 23.65 -3.96 7.16
N ARG A 108 23.02 -2.98 7.85
CA ARG A 108 23.10 -1.55 7.53
C ARG A 108 24.07 -0.76 8.39
N PHE A 109 24.16 -1.10 9.69
CA PHE A 109 24.84 -0.27 10.69
C PHE A 109 26.05 -0.95 11.33
N ALA A 110 26.28 -2.25 11.07
CA ALA A 110 27.55 -2.88 11.42
C ALA A 110 28.69 -2.29 10.57
N PRO A 111 29.86 -1.99 11.16
CA PRO A 111 31.02 -1.56 10.39
C PRO A 111 31.51 -2.71 9.47
N PRO A 112 32.03 -2.42 8.28
CA PRO A 112 32.53 -3.46 7.36
C PRO A 112 33.67 -4.26 8.01
N ALA A 113 33.57 -5.59 7.94
CA ALA A 113 34.49 -6.50 8.63
C ALA A 113 35.98 -6.20 8.32
N ALA A 114 36.74 -5.90 9.38
CA ALA A 114 38.18 -5.77 9.29
C ALA A 114 38.82 -7.13 8.95
N ARG A 115 39.81 -7.16 8.06
CA ARG A 115 40.44 -8.38 7.52
C ARG A 115 41.22 -9.24 8.55
N SER A 116 41.07 -9.01 9.85
CA SER A 116 41.96 -9.58 10.89
C SER A 116 41.31 -9.68 12.29
N ALA A 117 40.05 -10.11 12.38
CA ALA A 117 39.41 -10.39 13.68
C ALA A 117 38.53 -11.66 13.63
N PRO A 118 38.90 -12.76 14.30
CA PRO A 118 37.95 -13.76 14.75
C PRO A 118 37.28 -13.33 16.07
N GLU A 119 36.12 -13.92 16.39
CA GLU A 119 35.29 -13.77 17.61
C GLU A 119 34.21 -12.66 17.61
N SER A 120 32.98 -13.08 17.23
CA SER A 120 31.67 -12.42 17.42
C SER A 120 31.60 -10.91 17.14
N GLU A 121 30.99 -10.54 16.02
CA GLU A 121 30.79 -9.15 15.60
C GLU A 121 30.02 -8.35 16.67
N VAL A 122 30.76 -7.57 17.47
CA VAL A 122 30.21 -6.62 18.43
C VAL A 122 29.95 -5.31 17.68
N VAL A 123 28.69 -4.89 17.64
CA VAL A 123 28.27 -3.62 17.04
C VAL A 123 28.01 -2.62 18.16
N ASP A 124 28.69 -1.48 18.11
CA ASP A 124 28.46 -0.40 19.04
C ASP A 124 27.15 0.34 18.73
N VAL A 125 26.36 0.62 19.76
CA VAL A 125 25.20 1.51 19.67
C VAL A 125 25.70 2.94 19.50
N SER A 126 25.77 3.39 18.25
CA SER A 126 26.17 4.75 17.90
C SER A 126 25.22 5.80 18.49
N ALA A 127 25.75 6.94 18.93
CA ALA A 127 24.92 8.07 19.36
C ALA A 127 24.17 8.75 18.21
N GLN A 128 24.61 8.52 16.97
CA GLN A 128 23.96 9.00 15.75
C GLN A 128 23.90 7.90 14.70
N LEU A 129 22.79 7.81 13.96
CA LEU A 129 22.71 6.99 12.76
C LEU A 129 22.86 7.83 11.49
N GLN A 130 23.63 7.32 10.53
CA GLN A 130 23.64 7.81 9.16
C GLN A 130 22.62 7.00 8.38
N LEU A 131 21.48 7.61 8.05
CA LEU A 131 20.38 6.96 7.34
C LEU A 131 20.47 7.13 5.81
N LEU A 132 21.33 8.04 5.33
CA LEU A 132 21.55 8.34 3.92
C LEU A 132 22.61 7.42 3.27
N PRO A 133 22.39 6.92 2.03
CA PRO A 133 23.42 6.25 1.25
C PRO A 133 24.65 7.13 1.04
N ALA A 134 25.86 6.53 1.04
CA ALA A 134 27.13 7.26 0.94
C ALA A 134 27.24 8.23 -0.26
N GLY A 135 26.56 7.94 -1.37
CA GLY A 135 26.52 8.79 -2.57
C GLY A 135 25.53 9.97 -2.53
N MET A 136 24.75 10.13 -1.45
CA MET A 136 23.82 11.26 -1.24
C MET A 136 24.24 12.13 -0.04
N GLN A 137 25.44 11.91 0.49
CA GLN A 137 25.98 12.68 1.61
C GLN A 137 26.47 14.06 1.13
N ALA A 138 25.60 15.06 1.18
CA ALA A 138 26.03 16.46 1.12
C ALA A 138 27.05 16.74 2.25
N ARG A 139 28.02 17.62 2.02
CA ARG A 139 29.10 17.93 2.99
C ARG A 139 28.56 18.69 4.21
N GLY A 140 27.99 17.97 5.17
CA GLY A 140 27.49 18.45 6.45
C GLY A 140 26.97 17.30 7.32
N PRO A 141 26.83 17.48 8.66
CA PRO A 141 26.44 16.40 9.56
C PRO A 141 24.93 16.12 9.50
N ILE A 142 24.51 15.24 8.59
CA ILE A 142 23.12 14.72 8.51
C ILE A 142 23.02 13.42 9.34
N GLY A 143 23.44 13.50 10.61
CA GLY A 143 23.39 12.39 11.57
C GLY A 143 22.17 12.50 12.48
N TRP A 144 21.40 11.43 12.61
CA TRP A 144 20.20 11.39 13.45
C TRP A 144 20.55 10.97 14.87
N ILE A 145 20.36 11.86 15.84
CA ILE A 145 20.72 11.60 17.24
C ILE A 145 19.72 10.59 17.84
N ILE A 146 20.25 9.45 18.30
CA ILE A 146 19.45 8.43 18.98
C ILE A 146 19.22 8.86 20.42
N LYS A 147 17.94 9.02 20.78
CA LYS A 147 17.51 9.19 22.17
C LYS A 147 17.50 7.85 22.89
N SER A 148 16.85 6.83 22.33
CA SER A 148 16.87 5.45 22.89
C SER A 148 16.90 4.38 21.79
N LEU A 149 17.49 3.23 22.08
CA LEU A 149 17.44 2.01 21.27
C LEU A 149 17.08 0.83 22.18
N LYS A 150 15.97 0.16 21.89
CA LYS A 150 15.49 -1.02 22.63
C LYS A 150 15.60 -2.27 21.77
N VAL A 151 16.01 -3.37 22.39
CA VAL A 151 16.01 -4.71 21.80
C VAL A 151 14.85 -5.49 22.40
N LEU A 152 13.89 -5.87 21.57
CA LEU A 152 12.64 -6.52 21.95
C LEU A 152 12.66 -7.97 21.45
N GLY A 153 12.73 -8.92 22.37
CA GLY A 153 12.56 -10.34 22.10
C GLY A 153 11.07 -10.67 22.01
N ILE A 154 10.57 -10.87 20.79
CA ILE A 154 9.15 -11.12 20.52
C ILE A 154 8.92 -12.61 20.36
N ASP A 155 8.09 -13.22 21.21
CA ASP A 155 7.69 -14.62 21.04
C ASP A 155 6.38 -14.71 20.24
N LEU A 156 6.45 -15.41 19.11
CA LEU A 156 5.40 -15.51 18.11
C LEU A 156 5.61 -16.81 17.33
N PRO A 157 4.55 -17.61 17.11
CA PRO A 157 4.58 -18.73 16.17
C PRO A 157 4.73 -18.22 14.74
N GLU A 158 5.17 -19.08 13.82
CA GLU A 158 5.29 -18.70 12.40
C GLU A 158 3.92 -18.51 11.73
N LYS A 159 3.86 -17.55 10.80
CA LYS A 159 2.66 -17.09 10.07
C LYS A 159 1.61 -16.42 10.97
N ALA A 160 2.06 -15.79 12.05
CA ALA A 160 1.19 -15.03 12.95
C ALA A 160 0.65 -13.74 12.30
N ALA A 161 1.35 -13.13 11.33
CA ALA A 161 0.96 -11.83 10.77
C ALA A 161 -0.47 -11.82 10.18
N LEU A 162 -0.85 -12.85 9.41
CA LEU A 162 -2.22 -12.96 8.85
C LEU A 162 -3.28 -13.13 9.95
N LYS A 163 -3.00 -13.96 10.96
CA LYS A 163 -3.92 -14.18 12.10
C LYS A 163 -4.09 -12.90 12.93
N LEU A 164 -3.02 -12.13 13.11
CA LEU A 164 -3.05 -10.86 13.83
C LEU A 164 -3.71 -9.75 13.00
N ALA A 165 -3.60 -9.77 11.67
CA ALA A 165 -4.38 -8.89 10.81
C ALA A 165 -5.89 -9.13 11.00
N HIS A 166 -6.36 -10.39 10.97
CA HIS A 166 -7.75 -10.72 11.31
C HIS A 166 -8.15 -10.21 12.70
N ALA A 167 -7.31 -10.45 13.72
CA ALA A 167 -7.60 -10.04 15.10
C ALA A 167 -7.68 -8.52 15.27
N VAL A 168 -6.91 -7.74 14.51
CA VAL A 168 -6.97 -6.26 14.48
C VAL A 168 -8.25 -5.76 13.81
N GLU A 169 -8.66 -6.38 12.71
CA GLU A 169 -9.81 -5.97 11.90
C GLU A 169 -11.16 -6.35 12.53
N GLU A 170 -11.20 -7.50 13.20
CA GLU A 170 -12.38 -8.00 13.90
C GLU A 170 -12.49 -7.44 15.34
N ARG A 171 -11.52 -6.62 15.78
CA ARG A 171 -11.49 -6.07 17.15
C ARG A 171 -12.62 -5.08 17.39
N VAL A 172 -13.43 -5.37 18.40
CA VAL A 172 -14.43 -4.46 18.97
C VAL A 172 -13.95 -4.03 20.35
N PRO A 173 -13.88 -2.71 20.67
CA PRO A 173 -13.53 -2.26 22.01
C PRO A 173 -14.53 -2.72 23.07
N ASP A 174 -14.02 -3.00 24.28
CA ASP A 174 -14.85 -3.31 25.45
C ASP A 174 -15.52 -2.06 26.03
N ASP A 175 -14.88 -0.88 25.88
CA ASP A 175 -15.44 0.40 26.31
C ASP A 175 -16.66 0.80 25.47
N ALA A 176 -17.72 1.25 26.14
CA ALA A 176 -19.00 1.53 25.50
C ALA A 176 -18.99 2.77 24.59
N GLU A 177 -18.09 3.74 24.82
CA GLU A 177 -17.96 4.94 23.97
C GLU A 177 -17.01 4.67 22.80
N GLU A 178 -15.89 3.98 23.00
CA GLU A 178 -15.04 3.52 21.89
C GLU A 178 -15.80 2.54 20.97
N LYS A 179 -16.66 1.67 21.51
CA LYS A 179 -17.51 0.78 20.72
C LYS A 179 -18.55 1.48 19.85
N LYS A 180 -19.04 2.67 20.23
CA LYS A 180 -19.88 3.51 19.35
C LYS A 180 -19.11 4.03 18.14
N LYS A 181 -17.79 4.25 18.29
CA LYS A 181 -16.90 4.69 17.20
C LYS A 181 -16.46 3.52 16.32
N ARG A 182 -16.17 2.36 16.92
CA ARG A 182 -15.66 1.14 16.26
C ARG A 182 -16.48 -0.09 16.66
N PRO A 183 -17.69 -0.28 16.10
CA PRO A 183 -18.61 -1.36 16.47
C PRO A 183 -18.25 -2.75 15.87
N GLY A 184 -17.17 -2.84 15.08
CA GLY A 184 -16.77 -4.01 14.31
C GLY A 184 -17.11 -3.91 12.82
N LEU A 185 -16.84 -4.97 12.07
CA LEU A 185 -17.08 -5.05 10.62
C LEU A 185 -18.58 -5.06 10.29
N GLY A 186 -18.99 -4.33 9.26
CA GLY A 186 -20.40 -4.26 8.86
C GLY A 186 -20.79 -2.97 8.12
N PHE A 187 -22.10 -2.74 8.04
CA PHE A 187 -22.68 -1.55 7.42
C PHE A 187 -23.49 -0.76 8.46
N TYR A 188 -23.20 0.53 8.55
CA TYR A 188 -23.63 1.38 9.65
C TYR A 188 -24.18 2.71 9.14
N ARG A 189 -25.07 3.33 9.91
CA ARG A 189 -25.50 4.72 9.74
C ARG A 189 -24.66 5.60 10.66
N CYS A 190 -24.18 6.72 10.14
CA CYS A 190 -23.41 7.71 10.89
C CYS A 190 -24.37 8.69 11.59
N SER A 191 -24.14 8.97 12.87
CA SER A 191 -24.75 10.12 13.56
C SER A 191 -24.24 11.43 12.96
N PRO A 192 -25.07 12.33 12.39
CA PRO A 192 -24.61 13.59 11.79
C PRO A 192 -24.50 14.74 12.83
N VAL A 193 -24.02 14.43 14.04
CA VAL A 193 -23.91 15.36 15.17
C VAL A 193 -22.46 15.76 15.38
N THR A 194 -22.15 17.07 15.27
CA THR A 194 -20.82 17.62 15.58
C THR A 194 -20.37 17.23 16.99
N GLY A 195 -19.16 16.70 17.13
CA GLY A 195 -18.61 16.15 18.37
C GLY A 195 -19.22 14.80 18.81
N GLY A 196 -20.26 14.32 18.13
CA GLY A 196 -21.04 13.13 18.47
C GLY A 196 -20.98 12.03 17.41
N PHE A 197 -19.78 11.70 16.94
CA PHE A 197 -19.58 10.58 16.02
C PHE A 197 -20.03 9.27 16.67
N SER A 198 -20.91 8.54 15.99
CA SER A 198 -21.27 7.17 16.35
C SER A 198 -21.80 6.42 15.13
N LEU A 199 -21.57 5.11 15.13
CA LEU A 199 -22.02 4.18 14.12
C LEU A 199 -23.11 3.27 14.72
N THR A 200 -24.28 3.23 14.07
CA THR A 200 -25.37 2.33 14.44
C THR A 200 -25.65 1.34 13.32
N PRO A 201 -25.81 0.02 13.59
CA PRO A 201 -26.03 -0.97 12.53
C PRO A 201 -27.20 -0.60 11.63
N ALA A 202 -27.01 -0.67 10.32
CA ALA A 202 -27.98 -0.21 9.35
C ALA A 202 -28.18 -1.21 8.21
N LYS A 203 -29.30 -1.03 7.51
CA LYS A 203 -29.56 -1.58 6.18
C LYS A 203 -30.03 -0.44 5.30
N LEU A 204 -29.75 -0.55 4.00
CA LEU A 204 -30.38 0.29 3.00
C LEU A 204 -31.73 -0.36 2.65
N ASP A 205 -32.82 0.35 2.91
CA ASP A 205 -34.16 -0.14 2.61
C ASP A 205 -34.42 -0.07 1.09
N LYS A 206 -35.19 -1.03 0.55
CA LYS A 206 -35.63 -1.01 -0.86
C LYS A 206 -36.59 0.15 -1.18
N THR A 207 -37.15 0.79 -0.15
CA THR A 207 -38.20 1.80 -0.26
C THR A 207 -37.72 3.10 0.36
N SER A 208 -37.84 4.22 -0.39
CA SER A 208 -37.25 5.55 -0.10
C SER A 208 -35.77 5.63 -0.53
N SER A 209 -35.37 6.46 -1.49
CA SER A 209 -36.08 7.59 -2.14
C SER A 209 -35.47 7.92 -3.51
N ASP A 210 -36.05 8.88 -4.24
CA ASP A 210 -35.39 9.51 -5.39
C ASP A 210 -34.05 10.17 -5.04
N MET A 211 -33.70 10.36 -3.75
CA MET A 211 -32.47 11.02 -3.30
C MET A 211 -31.32 10.04 -3.07
N PRO A 212 -30.07 10.41 -3.41
CA PRO A 212 -28.91 9.56 -3.18
C PRO A 212 -28.58 9.35 -1.68
N CYS A 213 -27.89 8.24 -1.41
CA CYS A 213 -27.28 7.93 -0.11
C CYS A 213 -25.77 8.20 -0.14
N LEU A 214 -25.20 8.76 0.93
CA LEU A 214 -23.76 8.92 1.09
C LEU A 214 -23.17 7.69 1.79
N ILE A 215 -22.11 7.09 1.23
CA ILE A 215 -21.37 5.99 1.86
C ILE A 215 -19.90 6.37 2.04
N PHE A 216 -19.42 6.30 3.28
CA PHE A 216 -18.01 6.40 3.67
C PHE A 216 -17.33 5.02 3.59
N ILE A 217 -16.16 4.94 2.94
CA ILE A 217 -15.34 3.71 2.82
C ILE A 217 -13.89 4.00 3.20
N HIS A 218 -13.45 3.47 4.36
CA HIS A 218 -12.15 3.78 4.96
C HIS A 218 -10.96 3.11 4.26
N GLY A 219 -9.75 3.49 4.68
CA GLY A 219 -8.48 2.96 4.17
C GLY A 219 -7.97 1.70 4.87
N THR A 220 -6.76 1.27 4.47
CA THR A 220 -6.03 0.12 5.01
C THR A 220 -5.78 0.23 6.51
N ALA A 221 -6.01 -0.86 7.26
CA ALA A 221 -5.81 -0.96 8.71
C ALA A 221 -6.51 0.14 9.53
N SER A 222 -7.61 0.68 9.01
CA SER A 222 -8.37 1.79 9.59
C SER A 222 -9.82 1.39 9.92
N SER A 223 -10.61 2.40 10.29
CA SER A 223 -12.06 2.34 10.52
C SER A 223 -12.67 3.66 10.04
N THR A 224 -14.00 3.77 9.97
CA THR A 224 -14.64 5.05 9.62
C THR A 224 -14.29 6.15 10.61
N TRP A 225 -14.18 5.81 11.91
CA TRP A 225 -13.67 6.75 12.91
C TRP A 225 -12.24 7.18 12.57
N GLY A 226 -11.30 6.24 12.42
CA GLY A 226 -9.89 6.52 12.16
C GLY A 226 -9.64 7.30 10.85
N SER A 227 -10.42 7.03 9.81
CA SER A 227 -10.32 7.69 8.50
C SER A 227 -11.00 9.05 8.43
N PHE A 228 -12.22 9.19 8.98
CA PHE A 228 -13.10 10.34 8.72
C PHE A 228 -13.51 11.13 9.96
N GLY A 229 -13.14 10.68 11.16
CA GLY A 229 -13.59 11.24 12.43
C GLY A 229 -13.30 12.73 12.62
N ASP A 230 -12.28 13.27 11.95
CA ASP A 230 -11.97 14.70 12.00
C ASP A 230 -13.06 15.58 11.34
N LEU A 231 -13.86 15.05 10.39
CA LEU A 231 -15.05 15.76 9.88
C LEU A 231 -16.11 16.00 10.97
N TRP A 232 -16.07 15.23 12.06
CA TRP A 232 -16.97 15.39 13.20
C TRP A 232 -16.44 16.37 14.26
N SER A 233 -15.24 16.92 14.09
CA SER A 233 -14.69 17.93 14.99
C SER A 233 -15.52 19.24 14.98
N PRO A 234 -15.54 20.01 16.08
CA PRO A 234 -16.14 21.36 16.11
C PRO A 234 -15.62 22.26 14.99
N GLU A 235 -14.34 22.12 14.63
CA GLU A 235 -13.65 22.89 13.60
C GLU A 235 -14.19 22.61 12.20
N ARG A 236 -14.75 21.42 11.94
CA ARG A 236 -15.34 20.99 10.65
C ARG A 236 -16.88 21.02 10.64
N ARG A 237 -17.48 21.74 11.60
CA ARG A 237 -18.94 21.83 11.75
C ARG A 237 -19.68 22.26 10.48
N ALA A 238 -19.18 23.26 9.75
CA ALA A 238 -19.85 23.78 8.56
C ALA A 238 -19.92 22.73 7.44
N GLU A 239 -18.83 21.98 7.28
CA GLU A 239 -18.71 20.87 6.35
C GLU A 239 -19.66 19.72 6.72
N LEU A 240 -19.76 19.35 8.00
CA LEU A 240 -20.72 18.33 8.48
C LEU A 240 -22.18 18.81 8.37
N ASP A 241 -22.48 20.07 8.69
CA ASP A 241 -23.81 20.67 8.58
C ASP A 241 -24.29 20.69 7.11
N ALA A 242 -23.39 20.90 6.14
CA ALA A 242 -23.69 20.81 4.71
C ALA A 242 -24.01 19.36 4.26
N LEU A 243 -23.23 18.36 4.71
CA LEU A 243 -23.55 16.95 4.46
C LEU A 243 -24.90 16.56 5.08
N ARG A 244 -25.16 16.97 6.32
CA ARG A 244 -26.46 16.74 6.98
C ARG A 244 -27.61 17.40 6.21
N THR A 245 -27.40 18.56 5.60
CA THR A 245 -28.45 19.22 4.80
C THR A 245 -28.72 18.47 3.50
N ALA A 246 -27.68 17.97 2.80
CA ALA A 246 -27.84 17.27 1.53
C ALA A 246 -28.41 15.84 1.68
N TYR A 247 -27.97 15.09 2.69
CA TYR A 247 -28.30 13.67 2.85
C TYR A 247 -29.29 13.38 3.98
N VAL A 248 -29.54 14.35 4.87
CA VAL A 248 -30.39 14.22 6.06
C VAL A 248 -29.91 13.09 6.98
N ASP A 249 -30.52 11.92 6.88
CA ASP A 249 -30.25 10.72 7.66
C ASP A 249 -29.56 9.63 6.84
N ARG A 250 -29.43 9.81 5.51
CA ARG A 250 -28.87 8.85 4.55
C ARG A 250 -27.34 8.90 4.45
N ILE A 251 -26.69 9.01 5.61
CA ILE A 251 -25.23 9.01 5.73
C ILE A 251 -24.80 7.70 6.37
N PHE A 252 -24.06 6.90 5.61
CA PHE A 252 -23.67 5.54 5.96
C PHE A 252 -22.17 5.32 5.88
N ALA A 253 -21.72 4.23 6.48
CA ALA A 253 -20.33 3.81 6.54
C ALA A 253 -20.21 2.29 6.37
N PHE A 254 -19.11 1.87 5.77
CA PHE A 254 -18.76 0.46 5.58
C PHE A 254 -17.44 0.14 6.28
N GLU A 255 -17.53 -0.51 7.43
CA GLU A 255 -16.40 -1.08 8.18
C GLU A 255 -16.02 -2.42 7.54
N HIS A 256 -14.80 -2.53 6.99
CA HIS A 256 -14.37 -3.71 6.24
C HIS A 256 -12.94 -4.13 6.56
N ALA A 257 -12.70 -5.44 6.48
CA ALA A 257 -11.34 -5.99 6.49
C ALA A 257 -10.59 -5.53 5.23
N SER A 258 -9.49 -4.82 5.41
CA SER A 258 -8.71 -4.09 4.40
C SER A 258 -7.26 -4.56 4.25
N LEU A 259 -6.79 -5.44 5.15
CA LEU A 259 -5.53 -6.18 5.13
C LEU A 259 -5.76 -7.62 4.63
N THR A 260 -6.74 -8.32 5.21
CA THR A 260 -6.96 -9.77 4.98
C THR A 260 -7.81 -10.07 3.74
N LYS A 261 -8.76 -9.20 3.39
CA LYS A 261 -9.59 -9.30 2.18
C LYS A 261 -9.06 -8.42 1.05
N SER A 262 -9.30 -8.81 -0.21
CA SER A 262 -8.99 -7.95 -1.37
C SER A 262 -10.09 -6.91 -1.63
N PRO A 263 -9.83 -5.83 -2.40
CA PRO A 263 -10.85 -4.85 -2.74
C PRO A 263 -12.03 -5.44 -3.53
N ILE A 264 -11.80 -6.52 -4.30
CA ILE A 264 -12.86 -7.26 -5.02
C ILE A 264 -13.85 -7.86 -4.02
N GLU A 265 -13.34 -8.53 -2.98
CA GLU A 265 -14.18 -9.12 -1.93
C GLU A 265 -14.91 -8.04 -1.12
N ASN A 266 -14.26 -6.92 -0.78
CA ASN A 266 -14.93 -5.82 -0.08
C ASN A 266 -16.02 -5.16 -0.94
N ALA A 267 -15.80 -5.01 -2.25
CA ALA A 267 -16.80 -4.49 -3.17
C ALA A 267 -17.99 -5.43 -3.28
N MET A 268 -17.77 -6.75 -3.28
CA MET A 268 -18.82 -7.77 -3.26
C MET A 268 -19.60 -7.72 -1.93
N ASP A 269 -18.90 -7.67 -0.80
CA ASP A 269 -19.48 -7.57 0.54
C ASP A 269 -20.39 -6.34 0.70
N LEU A 270 -20.05 -5.21 0.06
CA LEU A 270 -20.85 -3.98 0.08
C LEU A 270 -21.96 -3.98 -0.99
N ALA A 271 -21.68 -4.44 -2.21
CA ALA A 271 -22.68 -4.57 -3.28
C ALA A 271 -23.88 -5.42 -2.83
N GLY A 272 -23.64 -6.53 -2.13
CA GLY A 272 -24.69 -7.38 -1.54
C GLY A 272 -25.55 -6.71 -0.45
N LYS A 273 -25.22 -5.48 -0.02
CA LYS A 273 -26.00 -4.68 0.94
C LYS A 273 -26.71 -3.50 0.28
N ILE A 274 -26.42 -3.22 -0.99
CA ILE A 274 -26.99 -2.11 -1.75
C ILE A 274 -28.28 -2.58 -2.46
N PRO A 275 -29.40 -1.83 -2.36
CA PRO A 275 -30.62 -2.15 -3.08
C PRO A 275 -30.45 -2.04 -4.59
N GLU A 276 -31.29 -2.78 -5.29
CA GLU A 276 -31.46 -2.70 -6.74
C GLU A 276 -31.79 -1.27 -7.18
N GLY A 277 -31.08 -0.74 -8.18
CA GLY A 277 -31.28 0.60 -8.73
C GLY A 277 -30.96 1.78 -7.79
N ALA A 278 -30.30 1.55 -6.64
CA ALA A 278 -30.02 2.61 -5.68
C ALA A 278 -29.13 3.75 -6.25
N ARG A 279 -29.38 4.99 -5.84
CA ARG A 279 -28.53 6.16 -6.15
C ARG A 279 -27.52 6.39 -5.01
N LEU A 280 -26.23 6.41 -5.34
CA LEU A 280 -25.14 6.49 -4.36
C LEU A 280 -24.20 7.66 -4.64
N HIS A 281 -23.83 8.38 -3.58
CA HIS A 281 -22.63 9.21 -3.52
C HIS A 281 -21.61 8.49 -2.63
N LEU A 282 -20.36 8.36 -3.09
CA LEU A 282 -19.29 7.70 -2.34
C LEU A 282 -18.25 8.73 -1.89
N ILE A 283 -17.74 8.58 -0.67
CA ILE A 283 -16.51 9.22 -0.23
C ILE A 283 -15.57 8.19 0.39
N THR A 284 -14.32 8.19 -0.05
CA THR A 284 -13.36 7.13 0.26
C THR A 284 -11.98 7.70 0.55
N GLN A 285 -11.20 6.99 1.37
CA GLN A 285 -9.80 7.32 1.64
C GLN A 285 -8.90 6.15 1.27
N SER A 286 -7.73 6.43 0.70
CA SER A 286 -6.67 5.43 0.48
C SER A 286 -7.20 4.22 -0.30
N ARG A 287 -6.84 3.00 0.09
CA ARG A 287 -7.35 1.73 -0.44
C ARG A 287 -8.88 1.67 -0.59
N GLY A 288 -9.65 2.35 0.25
CA GLY A 288 -11.12 2.42 0.13
C GLY A 288 -11.58 2.96 -1.24
N GLY A 289 -10.76 3.78 -1.90
CA GLY A 289 -11.02 4.24 -3.26
C GLY A 289 -10.94 3.14 -4.31
N LEU A 290 -10.16 2.08 -4.08
CA LEU A 290 -10.12 0.90 -4.96
C LEU A 290 -11.44 0.12 -4.93
N VAL A 291 -12.06 0.03 -3.75
CA VAL A 291 -13.42 -0.52 -3.57
C VAL A 291 -14.44 0.38 -4.30
N GLY A 292 -14.31 1.71 -4.16
CA GLY A 292 -15.15 2.68 -4.87
C GLY A 292 -15.08 2.56 -6.40
N GLU A 293 -13.89 2.39 -6.98
CA GLU A 293 -13.71 2.19 -8.43
C GLU A 293 -14.48 0.97 -8.95
N LEU A 294 -14.47 -0.15 -8.21
CA LEU A 294 -15.23 -1.35 -8.57
C LEU A 294 -16.74 -1.12 -8.47
N LEU A 295 -17.23 -0.50 -7.39
CA LEU A 295 -18.66 -0.24 -7.20
C LEU A 295 -19.22 0.65 -8.32
N CYS A 296 -18.43 1.60 -8.83
CA CYS A 296 -18.86 2.43 -9.97
C CYS A 296 -19.21 1.60 -11.22
N ARG A 297 -18.61 0.41 -11.39
CA ARG A 297 -18.88 -0.50 -12.54
C ARG A 297 -20.33 -1.01 -12.59
N ALA A 298 -21.09 -0.97 -11.50
CA ALA A 298 -22.50 -1.41 -11.45
C ALA A 298 -23.40 -0.80 -12.52
N SER A 299 -23.12 0.45 -12.92
CA SER A 299 -23.91 1.20 -13.90
C SER A 299 -23.36 1.14 -15.33
N VAL A 300 -22.30 0.35 -15.59
CA VAL A 300 -21.78 0.13 -16.95
C VAL A 300 -22.74 -0.79 -17.70
N ALA A 301 -23.21 -0.35 -18.86
CA ALA A 301 -24.09 -1.12 -19.72
C ALA A 301 -23.68 -1.00 -21.18
N GLN A 302 -23.95 -2.06 -21.93
CA GLN A 302 -23.89 -2.06 -23.38
C GLN A 302 -25.31 -1.89 -23.95
N GLU A 303 -25.47 -0.98 -24.91
CA GLU A 303 -26.67 -0.87 -25.72
C GLU A 303 -26.53 -1.78 -26.95
N MET A 304 -27.36 -2.81 -27.04
CA MET A 304 -27.52 -3.60 -28.26
C MET A 304 -28.77 -3.13 -29.01
N LYS A 305 -28.60 -2.83 -30.30
CA LYS A 305 -29.72 -2.52 -31.20
C LYS A 305 -30.14 -3.79 -31.93
N THR A 306 -31.30 -4.33 -31.58
CA THR A 306 -31.95 -5.40 -32.33
C THR A 306 -32.83 -4.79 -33.41
N VAL A 307 -32.62 -5.22 -34.65
CA VAL A 307 -33.42 -4.80 -35.81
C VAL A 307 -34.47 -5.89 -36.06
N GLY A 308 -35.72 -5.61 -35.71
CA GLY A 308 -36.87 -6.38 -36.18
C GLY A 308 -37.41 -5.80 -37.50
N ASP A 309 -38.33 -6.51 -38.15
CA ASP A 309 -38.82 -6.19 -39.50
C ASP A 309 -39.46 -4.79 -39.66
N ASP A 310 -39.89 -4.13 -38.57
CA ASP A 310 -40.43 -2.77 -38.59
C ASP A 310 -40.05 -1.89 -37.37
N GLN A 311 -39.25 -2.38 -36.42
CA GLN A 311 -38.86 -1.62 -35.21
C GLN A 311 -37.41 -1.89 -34.79
N THR A 312 -36.71 -0.84 -34.33
CA THR A 312 -35.41 -0.96 -33.65
C THR A 312 -35.64 -0.97 -32.15
N GLU A 313 -35.40 -2.11 -31.50
CA GLU A 313 -35.38 -2.18 -30.04
C GLU A 313 -33.96 -1.93 -29.53
N VAL A 314 -33.84 -1.21 -28.42
CA VAL A 314 -32.56 -1.00 -27.72
C VAL A 314 -32.60 -1.80 -26.42
N ILE A 315 -31.88 -2.92 -26.40
CA ILE A 315 -31.71 -3.74 -25.20
C ILE A 315 -30.49 -3.22 -24.45
N LYS A 316 -30.68 -2.83 -23.19
CA LYS A 316 -29.62 -2.40 -22.29
C LYS A 316 -29.18 -3.58 -21.43
N GLU A 317 -28.01 -4.13 -21.71
CA GLU A 317 -27.40 -5.21 -20.91
C GLU A 317 -26.35 -4.62 -19.96
N TRP A 318 -26.47 -4.88 -18.66
CA TRP A 318 -25.47 -4.45 -17.68
C TRP A 318 -24.21 -5.30 -17.84
N GLN A 319 -23.05 -4.65 -17.99
CA GLN A 319 -21.76 -5.29 -18.24
C GLN A 319 -20.65 -4.60 -17.43
N PRO A 320 -20.59 -4.80 -16.09
CA PRO A 320 -19.59 -4.19 -15.22
C PRO A 320 -18.13 -4.46 -15.63
N PHE A 321 -17.85 -5.68 -16.12
CA PHE A 321 -16.54 -6.10 -16.60
C PHE A 321 -16.61 -6.76 -17.99
N GLN A 322 -15.59 -6.50 -18.79
CA GLN A 322 -15.41 -7.05 -20.14
C GLN A 322 -14.76 -8.44 -20.10
N PRO A 323 -15.01 -9.34 -21.08
CA PRO A 323 -14.40 -10.67 -21.15
C PRO A 323 -12.86 -10.66 -21.03
N GLU A 324 -12.22 -9.64 -21.58
CA GLU A 324 -10.76 -9.44 -21.56
C GLU A 324 -10.23 -9.09 -20.16
N GLU A 325 -11.01 -8.43 -19.32
CA GLU A 325 -10.62 -8.06 -17.94
C GLU A 325 -10.48 -9.33 -17.06
N PHE A 326 -11.31 -10.35 -17.27
CA PHE A 326 -11.16 -11.65 -16.58
C PHE A 326 -9.88 -12.39 -16.98
N ARG A 327 -9.46 -12.30 -18.26
CA ARG A 327 -8.25 -12.97 -18.77
C ARG A 327 -6.95 -12.47 -18.14
N LEU A 328 -6.95 -11.31 -17.47
CA LEU A 328 -5.82 -10.84 -16.67
C LEU A 328 -5.44 -11.85 -15.57
N PHE A 329 -6.44 -12.42 -14.91
CA PHE A 329 -6.27 -13.34 -13.78
C PHE A 329 -6.08 -14.79 -14.22
N GLU A 330 -6.55 -15.17 -15.42
CA GLU A 330 -6.32 -16.49 -16.02
C GLU A 330 -4.88 -16.71 -16.50
N ARG A 331 -4.14 -15.63 -16.76
CA ARG A 331 -2.80 -15.67 -17.38
C ARG A 331 -1.64 -15.54 -16.39
N ASP A 332 -1.93 -15.23 -15.12
CA ASP A 332 -0.87 -15.11 -14.12
C ASP A 332 -0.37 -16.48 -13.68
N LYS A 333 0.96 -16.65 -13.76
CA LYS A 333 1.67 -17.89 -13.44
C LYS A 333 2.54 -17.77 -12.18
N LYS A 334 2.58 -16.60 -11.53
CA LYS A 334 3.34 -16.40 -10.28
C LYS A 334 2.69 -17.14 -9.12
N ASP A 335 1.39 -16.98 -8.96
CA ASP A 335 0.56 -17.76 -8.03
C ASP A 335 -0.78 -18.09 -8.70
N ALA A 336 -0.89 -19.33 -9.16
CA ALA A 336 -2.07 -19.81 -9.89
C ALA A 336 -3.30 -19.98 -8.99
N GLU A 337 -3.14 -20.24 -7.69
CA GLU A 337 -4.26 -20.46 -6.77
C GLU A 337 -4.80 -19.12 -6.28
N ALA A 338 -3.94 -18.18 -5.87
CA ALA A 338 -4.37 -16.82 -5.52
C ALA A 338 -5.04 -16.11 -6.72
N SER A 339 -4.49 -16.28 -7.93
CA SER A 339 -5.07 -15.67 -9.15
C SER A 339 -6.43 -16.27 -9.51
N LYS A 340 -6.61 -17.59 -9.32
CA LYS A 340 -7.91 -18.25 -9.48
C LYS A 340 -8.92 -17.77 -8.44
N GLN A 341 -8.52 -17.58 -7.19
CA GLN A 341 -9.39 -17.05 -6.14
C GLN A 341 -9.84 -15.61 -6.44
N GLN A 342 -8.93 -14.72 -6.89
CA GLN A 342 -9.30 -13.38 -7.35
C GLN A 342 -10.24 -13.42 -8.57
N LEU A 343 -10.03 -14.34 -9.51
CA LEU A 343 -10.89 -14.52 -10.67
C LEU A 343 -12.32 -14.97 -10.29
N ASP A 344 -12.45 -15.93 -9.37
CA ASP A 344 -13.75 -16.42 -8.91
C ASP A 344 -14.48 -15.39 -8.02
N LEU A 345 -13.74 -14.55 -7.27
CA LEU A 345 -14.30 -13.36 -6.62
C LEU A 345 -14.77 -12.31 -7.65
N LEU A 346 -14.00 -12.06 -8.71
CA LEU A 346 -14.36 -11.10 -9.76
C LEU A 346 -15.61 -11.53 -10.51
N ARG A 347 -15.78 -12.83 -10.78
CA ARG A 347 -17.00 -13.41 -11.37
C ARG A 347 -18.23 -13.26 -10.47
N GLN A 348 -18.06 -13.44 -9.16
CA GLN A 348 -19.13 -13.21 -8.18
C GLN A 348 -19.51 -11.72 -8.10
N LEU A 349 -18.51 -10.83 -8.09
CA LEU A 349 -18.73 -9.39 -8.12
C LEU A 349 -19.45 -8.95 -9.41
N ASP A 350 -19.02 -9.42 -10.59
CA ASP A 350 -19.69 -9.13 -11.86
C ASP A 350 -21.18 -9.49 -11.82
N LYS A 351 -21.50 -10.69 -11.32
CA LYS A 351 -22.88 -11.14 -11.12
C LYS A 351 -23.65 -10.23 -10.16
N GLU A 352 -23.10 -9.94 -8.98
CA GLU A 352 -23.74 -9.11 -7.98
C GLU A 352 -24.01 -7.69 -8.50
N LEU A 353 -23.03 -7.07 -9.18
CA LEU A 353 -23.16 -5.74 -9.76
C LEU A 353 -24.20 -5.70 -10.89
N LYS A 354 -24.34 -6.76 -11.70
CA LYS A 354 -25.43 -6.91 -12.69
C LYS A 354 -26.80 -7.03 -12.05
N GLU A 355 -26.93 -7.82 -10.99
CA GLU A 355 -28.19 -8.00 -10.26
C GLU A 355 -28.63 -6.72 -9.55
N ARG A 356 -27.70 -5.92 -8.99
CA ARG A 356 -28.06 -4.66 -8.31
C ARG A 356 -28.18 -3.44 -9.23
N HIS A 357 -27.30 -3.31 -10.22
CA HIS A 357 -27.25 -2.21 -11.19
C HIS A 357 -27.50 -0.80 -10.60
N PHE A 358 -26.98 -0.55 -9.39
CA PHE A 358 -27.05 0.73 -8.71
C PHE A 358 -26.17 1.78 -9.43
N GLN A 359 -26.47 3.06 -9.22
CA GLN A 359 -25.74 4.16 -9.84
C GLN A 359 -24.90 4.90 -8.80
N VAL A 360 -23.57 4.89 -8.98
CA VAL A 360 -22.69 5.85 -8.30
C VAL A 360 -22.70 7.14 -9.10
N GLU A 361 -23.37 8.17 -8.58
CA GLU A 361 -23.53 9.46 -9.27
C GLU A 361 -22.37 10.41 -9.00
N ARG A 362 -21.83 10.38 -7.78
CA ARG A 362 -20.67 11.17 -7.36
C ARG A 362 -19.72 10.31 -6.56
N PHE A 363 -18.44 10.42 -6.87
CA PHE A 363 -17.40 9.68 -6.20
C PHE A 363 -16.27 10.64 -5.80
N VAL A 364 -16.14 10.89 -4.49
CA VAL A 364 -14.99 11.60 -3.93
C VAL A 364 -13.93 10.57 -3.49
N ARG A 365 -12.78 10.62 -4.16
CA ARG A 365 -11.67 9.68 -4.00
C ARG A 365 -10.47 10.40 -3.39
N VAL A 366 -10.29 10.27 -2.07
CA VAL A 366 -9.21 10.94 -1.33
C VAL A 366 -7.99 10.02 -1.25
N ALA A 367 -6.82 10.49 -1.70
CA ALA A 367 -5.53 9.83 -1.52
C ALA A 367 -5.45 8.34 -1.94
N CYS A 368 -6.25 7.92 -2.93
CA CYS A 368 -6.31 6.53 -3.34
C CYS A 368 -5.08 6.12 -4.16
N PRO A 369 -4.39 5.01 -3.85
CA PRO A 369 -3.30 4.48 -4.67
C PRO A 369 -3.84 3.75 -5.91
N VAL A 370 -4.61 4.45 -6.76
CA VAL A 370 -5.35 3.83 -7.87
C VAL A 370 -4.44 3.31 -8.99
N LEU A 371 -3.19 3.76 -9.04
CA LEU A 371 -2.13 3.23 -9.91
C LEU A 371 -1.07 2.42 -9.12
N GLY A 372 -1.38 2.08 -7.86
CA GLY A 372 -0.50 1.41 -6.91
C GLY A 372 0.49 2.35 -6.21
N THR A 373 1.04 1.92 -5.07
CA THR A 373 2.08 2.65 -4.33
C THR A 373 3.30 1.76 -4.14
N THR A 374 4.49 2.33 -4.35
CA THR A 374 5.76 1.59 -4.21
C THR A 374 6.02 1.16 -2.76
N LEU A 375 5.37 1.82 -1.80
CA LEU A 375 5.39 1.51 -0.38
C LEU A 375 4.60 0.23 -0.02
N ALA A 376 3.67 -0.21 -0.89
CA ALA A 376 3.04 -1.53 -0.79
C ALA A 376 3.88 -2.64 -1.46
N SER A 377 4.71 -2.31 -2.45
CA SER A 377 5.60 -3.27 -3.12
C SER A 377 6.93 -3.52 -2.39
N GLY A 378 7.28 -2.71 -1.39
CA GLY A 378 8.56 -2.78 -0.69
C GLY A 378 8.41 -2.78 0.82
N ARG A 379 8.85 -3.87 1.48
CA ARG A 379 9.15 -3.95 2.92
C ARG A 379 8.11 -3.29 3.84
N LEU A 380 7.05 -4.04 4.13
CA LEU A 380 5.89 -3.60 4.92
C LEU A 380 6.25 -3.02 6.30
N ASP A 381 7.35 -3.49 6.89
CA ASP A 381 7.97 -2.96 8.11
C ASP A 381 8.26 -1.46 8.05
N ARG A 382 8.64 -0.94 6.87
CA ARG A 382 8.89 0.49 6.66
C ARG A 382 7.61 1.31 6.64
N TRP A 383 6.60 0.87 5.89
CA TRP A 383 5.27 1.50 5.83
C TRP A 383 4.71 1.67 7.24
N LEU A 384 4.75 0.59 8.03
CA LEU A 384 4.28 0.57 9.42
C LEU A 384 5.09 1.48 10.35
N SER A 385 6.37 1.73 10.07
CA SER A 385 7.20 2.64 10.88
C SER A 385 6.86 4.13 10.67
N VAL A 386 6.52 4.53 9.45
CA VAL A 386 5.98 5.89 9.17
C VAL A 386 4.69 6.10 9.95
N ILE A 387 3.81 5.12 9.79
CA ILE A 387 2.49 5.02 10.39
C ILE A 387 2.63 5.11 11.92
N GLY A 388 3.42 4.24 12.55
CA GLY A 388 3.67 4.25 13.99
C GLY A 388 4.33 5.53 14.52
N THR A 389 5.11 6.23 13.70
CA THR A 389 5.69 7.53 14.08
C THR A 389 4.63 8.62 14.10
N LEU A 390 3.81 8.76 13.05
CA LEU A 390 2.75 9.77 12.99
C LEU A 390 1.73 9.62 14.13
N ALA A 391 1.43 8.39 14.51
CA ALA A 391 0.65 8.07 15.70
C ALA A 391 1.27 8.61 17.00
N GLY A 392 2.59 8.57 17.11
CA GLY A 392 3.36 8.99 18.29
C GLY A 392 3.24 10.47 18.64
N PHE A 393 2.80 11.30 17.70
CA PHE A 393 2.55 12.73 17.89
C PHE A 393 1.06 13.09 17.86
N ALA A 394 0.16 12.11 17.63
CA ALA A 394 -1.27 12.34 17.70
C ALA A 394 -1.71 12.59 19.15
N LEU A 395 -2.54 13.61 19.38
CA LEU A 395 -3.08 13.88 20.70
C LEU A 395 -3.99 12.73 21.16
N PRO A 396 -3.96 12.32 22.45
CA PRO A 396 -4.82 11.26 22.95
C PRO A 396 -6.32 11.52 22.71
N GLY A 397 -7.04 10.51 22.21
CA GLY A 397 -8.47 10.58 21.92
C GLY A 397 -8.82 11.16 20.53
N THR A 398 -7.81 11.50 19.72
CA THR A 398 -7.99 11.80 18.29
C THR A 398 -8.22 10.50 17.48
N PRO A 399 -8.92 10.58 16.32
CA PRO A 399 -9.07 9.47 15.39
C PRO A 399 -7.77 8.73 15.07
N LEU A 400 -6.71 9.50 14.80
CA LEU A 400 -5.39 8.96 14.51
C LEU A 400 -4.84 8.20 15.72
N SER A 401 -4.86 8.78 16.93
CA SER A 401 -4.37 8.07 18.13
C SER A 401 -5.14 6.77 18.41
N ASP A 402 -6.46 6.77 18.22
CA ASP A 402 -7.33 5.62 18.49
C ASP A 402 -7.10 4.47 17.49
N MET A 403 -6.79 4.78 16.22
CA MET A 403 -6.47 3.78 15.18
C MET A 403 -5.22 2.96 15.55
N PHE A 404 -4.25 3.58 16.21
CA PHE A 404 -2.94 2.99 16.47
C PHE A 404 -2.80 2.18 17.75
N LYS A 405 -3.70 2.39 18.73
CA LYS A 405 -3.70 1.65 20.01
C LYS A 405 -3.75 0.13 19.85
N ASP A 406 -4.22 -0.38 18.71
CA ASP A 406 -4.51 -1.80 18.51
C ASP A 406 -3.65 -2.50 17.45
N ILE A 407 -2.86 -1.77 16.64
CA ILE A 407 -2.10 -2.39 15.54
C ILE A 407 -0.71 -2.90 15.96
N GLY A 408 -0.25 -2.60 17.18
CA GLY A 408 1.11 -2.89 17.64
C GLY A 408 1.52 -4.36 17.49
N ASP A 409 0.63 -5.28 17.85
CA ASP A 409 0.85 -6.73 17.74
C ASP A 409 1.01 -7.19 16.27
N PHE A 410 0.23 -6.62 15.35
CA PHE A 410 0.36 -6.87 13.91
C PHE A 410 1.69 -6.29 13.37
N VAL A 411 2.08 -5.09 13.80
CA VAL A 411 3.37 -4.46 13.41
C VAL A 411 4.55 -5.33 13.86
N ALA A 412 4.54 -5.78 15.12
CA ALA A 412 5.54 -6.70 15.65
C ALA A 412 5.66 -7.98 14.82
N ALA A 413 4.54 -8.60 14.45
CA ALA A 413 4.54 -9.82 13.64
C ALA A 413 5.08 -9.59 12.23
N VAL A 414 4.63 -8.54 11.54
CA VAL A 414 5.11 -8.20 10.19
C VAL A 414 6.63 -8.03 10.17
N ILE A 415 7.19 -7.29 11.13
CA ILE A 415 8.63 -7.03 11.17
C ILE A 415 9.40 -8.30 11.52
N LYS A 416 8.96 -9.07 12.53
CA LYS A 416 9.61 -10.32 12.93
C LYS A 416 9.65 -11.34 11.77
N GLU A 417 8.52 -11.51 11.09
CA GLU A 417 8.37 -12.51 10.03
C GLU A 417 9.00 -12.09 8.70
N ARG A 418 9.31 -10.79 8.50
CA ARG A 418 9.57 -10.19 7.18
C ARG A 418 8.42 -10.54 6.21
N THR A 419 7.17 -10.29 6.64
CA THR A 419 5.96 -10.62 5.86
C THR A 419 6.00 -9.97 4.48
N ASP A 420 5.90 -10.81 3.44
CA ASP A 420 5.73 -10.34 2.07
C ASP A 420 4.34 -9.70 1.91
N PRO A 421 4.24 -8.42 1.47
CA PRO A 421 2.96 -7.77 1.16
C PRO A 421 2.04 -8.59 0.26
N SER A 422 2.59 -9.41 -0.65
CA SER A 422 1.80 -10.26 -1.55
C SER A 422 0.94 -11.31 -0.82
N SER A 423 1.33 -11.68 0.41
CA SER A 423 0.61 -12.65 1.25
C SER A 423 -0.62 -12.07 1.96
N LEU A 424 -0.84 -10.75 1.89
CA LEU A 424 -2.00 -10.05 2.45
C LEU A 424 -2.84 -9.49 1.28
N PRO A 425 -3.98 -10.12 0.91
CA PRO A 425 -4.76 -9.76 -0.28
C PRO A 425 -5.23 -8.30 -0.32
N GLY A 426 -5.35 -7.65 0.84
CA GLY A 426 -5.68 -6.24 0.94
C GLY A 426 -4.53 -5.29 0.58
N LEU A 427 -3.28 -5.75 0.74
CA LEU A 427 -2.06 -5.01 0.41
C LEU A 427 -1.55 -5.31 -1.00
N GLU A 428 -1.62 -6.58 -1.44
CA GLU A 428 -1.24 -7.00 -2.80
C GLU A 428 -1.94 -6.14 -3.87
N ALA A 429 -3.23 -5.88 -3.69
CA ALA A 429 -4.03 -5.07 -4.60
C ALA A 429 -3.60 -3.59 -4.70
N MET A 430 -2.69 -3.11 -3.84
CA MET A 430 -2.07 -1.79 -3.92
C MET A 430 -0.66 -1.80 -4.55
N MET A 431 -0.13 -2.98 -4.90
CA MET A 431 1.15 -3.10 -5.62
C MET A 431 0.95 -2.66 -7.09
N PRO A 432 1.80 -1.78 -7.66
CA PRO A 432 1.66 -1.28 -9.04
C PRO A 432 1.60 -2.39 -10.10
N GLU A 433 2.29 -3.51 -9.88
CA GLU A 433 2.37 -4.64 -10.81
C GLU A 433 1.18 -5.61 -10.74
N SER A 434 0.31 -5.46 -9.73
CA SER A 434 -0.84 -6.37 -9.49
C SER A 434 -1.82 -6.37 -10.67
N ASN A 435 -2.52 -7.50 -10.86
CA ASN A 435 -3.58 -7.57 -11.87
C ASN A 435 -4.80 -6.73 -11.47
N PHE A 436 -4.96 -6.47 -10.17
CA PHE A 436 -5.95 -5.55 -9.64
C PHE A 436 -5.75 -4.10 -10.13
N ILE A 437 -4.53 -3.56 -10.04
CA ILE A 437 -4.24 -2.20 -10.52
C ILE A 437 -4.46 -2.09 -12.04
N LYS A 438 -4.16 -3.14 -12.81
CA LYS A 438 -4.45 -3.20 -14.27
C LYS A 438 -5.97 -3.17 -14.54
N LEU A 439 -6.76 -3.90 -13.76
CA LEU A 439 -8.23 -3.94 -13.86
C LEU A 439 -8.86 -2.56 -13.61
N VAL A 440 -8.51 -1.87 -12.52
CA VAL A 440 -9.12 -0.57 -12.20
C VAL A 440 -8.68 0.57 -13.14
N ASN A 441 -7.60 0.38 -13.90
CA ASN A 441 -7.13 1.33 -14.92
C ASN A 441 -7.48 0.93 -16.37
N TRP A 442 -8.30 -0.11 -16.56
CA TRP A 442 -8.56 -0.69 -17.89
C TRP A 442 -8.98 0.36 -18.93
N PRO A 443 -8.26 0.49 -20.06
CA PRO A 443 -8.44 1.61 -20.99
C PRO A 443 -9.72 1.51 -21.83
N GLY A 444 -10.27 0.29 -21.99
CA GLY A 444 -11.41 -0.01 -22.86
C GLY A 444 -12.79 0.29 -22.25
N VAL A 445 -12.88 0.71 -20.98
CA VAL A 445 -14.16 0.97 -20.30
C VAL A 445 -14.30 2.45 -19.95
N LYS A 446 -15.51 2.97 -20.10
CA LYS A 446 -15.96 4.24 -19.52
C LYS A 446 -17.06 3.95 -18.48
N VAL A 447 -17.02 4.65 -17.36
CA VAL A 447 -17.94 4.43 -16.24
C VAL A 447 -18.77 5.69 -15.98
N PRO A 448 -20.09 5.57 -15.73
CA PRO A 448 -20.91 6.70 -15.33
C PRO A 448 -20.51 7.36 -14.00
N GLY A 449 -21.13 8.51 -13.74
CA GLY A 449 -20.92 9.31 -12.54
C GLY A 449 -19.74 10.28 -12.63
N ASP A 450 -19.78 11.28 -11.74
CA ASP A 450 -18.74 12.29 -11.58
C ASP A 450 -17.67 11.82 -10.58
N LEU A 451 -16.40 12.08 -10.89
CA LEU A 451 -15.25 11.81 -10.03
C LEU A 451 -14.61 13.12 -9.55
N ALA A 452 -14.50 13.28 -8.24
CA ALA A 452 -13.64 14.27 -7.58
C ALA A 452 -12.46 13.55 -6.92
N VAL A 453 -11.25 13.78 -7.40
CA VAL A 453 -10.02 13.34 -6.75
C VAL A 453 -9.61 14.42 -5.74
N ILE A 454 -9.34 14.03 -4.51
CA ILE A 454 -8.64 14.88 -3.55
C ILE A 454 -7.23 14.31 -3.41
N ALA A 455 -6.26 15.07 -3.90
CA ALA A 455 -4.86 14.70 -3.89
C ALA A 455 -4.05 15.68 -3.06
N GLY A 456 -2.94 15.21 -2.50
CA GLY A 456 -2.07 16.02 -1.66
C GLY A 456 -0.61 15.66 -1.82
N ASP A 457 0.23 16.62 -1.47
CA ASP A 457 1.68 16.47 -1.43
C ASP A 457 2.22 17.21 -0.20
N ILE A 458 3.05 16.54 0.59
CA ILE A 458 3.69 17.17 1.74
C ILE A 458 4.84 18.06 1.27
N ASP A 459 4.98 19.23 1.89
CA ASP A 459 6.12 20.11 1.61
C ASP A 459 7.45 19.44 2.03
N PRO A 460 8.48 19.31 1.16
CA PRO A 460 9.79 18.79 1.54
C PRO A 460 10.48 19.58 2.66
N ASP A 461 10.15 20.85 2.87
CA ASP A 461 10.69 21.65 3.98
C ASP A 461 9.91 21.44 5.30
N ALA A 462 8.85 20.63 5.30
CA ALA A 462 8.20 20.18 6.53
C ALA A 462 9.14 19.31 7.36
N TRP A 463 9.15 19.50 8.68
CA TRP A 463 10.10 18.82 9.58
C TRP A 463 10.06 17.28 9.52
N TRP A 464 8.90 16.72 9.14
CA TRP A 464 8.63 15.30 8.91
C TRP A 464 9.30 14.69 7.68
N SER A 465 9.70 15.50 6.69
CA SER A 465 10.23 15.02 5.40
C SER A 465 11.48 14.16 5.58
N ARG A 466 12.20 14.40 6.67
CA ARG A 466 13.42 13.70 7.05
C ARG A 466 13.16 12.20 7.32
N LEU A 467 12.02 11.81 7.93
CA LEU A 467 11.69 10.39 8.14
C LEU A 467 11.57 9.63 6.82
N LEU A 468 11.08 10.29 5.77
CA LEU A 468 10.83 9.67 4.46
C LEU A 468 12.14 9.29 3.76
N VAL A 469 13.22 10.03 4.04
CA VAL A 469 14.60 9.75 3.60
C VAL A 469 15.14 8.41 4.16
N TRP A 470 14.50 7.84 5.20
CA TRP A 470 14.84 6.51 5.70
C TRP A 470 14.09 5.37 4.98
N ILE A 471 12.84 5.62 4.56
CA ILE A 471 12.04 4.67 3.78
C ILE A 471 12.62 4.51 2.36
N SER A 472 13.24 5.57 1.85
CA SER A 472 13.70 5.71 0.46
C SER A 472 14.89 4.79 0.13
N ASP A 473 14.62 3.50 -0.03
CA ASP A 473 15.24 2.78 -1.14
C ASP A 473 14.62 3.35 -2.44
N ARG A 474 15.18 4.43 -3.01
CA ARG A 474 15.12 4.83 -4.44
C ARG A 474 13.79 4.85 -5.23
N PHE A 475 12.66 4.50 -4.62
CA PHE A 475 11.36 4.21 -5.23
C PHE A 475 10.24 5.07 -4.63
N TYR A 476 10.56 5.97 -3.71
CA TYR A 476 9.61 6.87 -3.03
C TYR A 476 10.05 8.35 -3.10
N GLU A 477 11.00 8.69 -3.98
CA GLU A 477 11.65 10.01 -4.10
C GLU A 477 10.89 11.00 -5.00
N GLY A 478 9.56 11.08 -4.87
CA GLY A 478 8.72 12.02 -5.62
C GLY A 478 7.47 12.41 -4.82
N ASP A 479 6.80 13.48 -5.26
CA ASP A 479 5.59 14.06 -4.62
C ASP A 479 4.67 12.97 -4.03
N HIS A 480 4.32 13.11 -2.75
CA HIS A 480 3.59 12.11 -1.96
C HIS A 480 2.93 12.67 -0.70
N ASP A 481 1.98 11.95 -0.13
CA ASP A 481 1.31 12.34 1.13
C ASP A 481 1.76 11.57 2.38
N LEU A 482 3.00 11.04 2.37
CA LEU A 482 3.58 10.08 3.32
C LEU A 482 3.23 8.61 3.09
N VAL A 483 2.12 8.26 2.41
CA VAL A 483 1.72 6.85 2.18
C VAL A 483 1.51 6.52 0.70
N VAL A 484 0.97 7.46 -0.07
CA VAL A 484 0.69 7.30 -1.49
C VAL A 484 1.46 8.37 -2.29
N ASN A 485 2.14 7.93 -3.34
CA ASN A 485 2.76 8.83 -4.30
C ASN A 485 1.67 9.66 -4.99
N THR A 486 1.80 10.99 -5.01
CA THR A 486 0.82 11.94 -5.56
C THR A 486 0.39 11.55 -6.98
N PRO A 487 1.28 11.20 -7.93
CA PRO A 487 0.85 10.72 -9.26
C PRO A 487 -0.09 9.50 -9.23
N SER A 488 0.01 8.64 -8.20
CA SER A 488 -0.87 7.48 -8.05
C SER A 488 -2.33 7.83 -7.82
N MET A 489 -2.59 9.02 -7.29
CA MET A 489 -3.95 9.50 -7.00
C MET A 489 -4.72 9.91 -8.26
N PHE A 490 -4.05 10.09 -9.40
CA PHE A 490 -4.62 10.72 -10.60
C PHE A 490 -5.13 9.72 -11.66
N GLY A 491 -4.98 8.42 -11.41
CA GLY A 491 -5.42 7.37 -12.34
C GLY A 491 -6.89 6.95 -12.22
N GLY A 492 -7.17 5.70 -12.57
CA GLY A 492 -8.50 5.08 -12.56
C GLY A 492 -9.14 4.97 -13.95
N VAL A 493 -10.35 4.42 -13.98
CA VAL A 493 -11.14 4.25 -15.21
C VAL A 493 -11.67 5.60 -15.71
N LYS A 494 -11.83 5.74 -17.03
CA LYS A 494 -12.37 6.98 -17.63
C LYS A 494 -13.83 7.17 -17.23
N ARG A 495 -14.22 8.39 -16.89
CA ARG A 495 -15.63 8.75 -16.61
C ARG A 495 -16.36 9.17 -17.87
N SER A 496 -17.69 9.00 -17.89
CA SER A 496 -18.58 9.67 -18.86
C SER A 496 -19.20 10.95 -18.29
N GLY A 497 -19.24 11.09 -16.97
CA GLY A 497 -19.45 12.37 -16.27
C GLY A 497 -18.15 13.15 -16.11
N LYS A 498 -18.12 14.04 -15.12
CA LYS A 498 -16.95 14.85 -14.78
C LYS A 498 -15.81 14.00 -14.23
N SER A 499 -14.59 14.47 -14.43
CA SER A 499 -13.39 13.92 -13.84
C SER A 499 -12.50 15.09 -13.45
N LEU A 500 -12.47 15.39 -12.16
CA LEU A 500 -11.88 16.61 -11.60
C LEU A 500 -10.92 16.27 -10.45
N VAL A 501 -9.96 17.16 -10.18
CA VAL A 501 -9.01 17.05 -9.08
C VAL A 501 -8.92 18.34 -8.29
N SER A 502 -8.88 18.24 -6.96
CA SER A 502 -8.45 19.31 -6.07
C SER A 502 -7.13 18.88 -5.44
N PHE A 503 -6.08 19.65 -5.68
CA PHE A 503 -4.73 19.37 -5.21
C PHE A 503 -4.32 20.38 -4.14
N SER A 504 -3.72 19.88 -3.05
CA SER A 504 -3.18 20.71 -1.96
C SER A 504 -1.72 20.35 -1.70
N LYS A 505 -0.84 21.36 -1.60
CA LYS A 505 0.56 21.18 -1.18
C LYS A 505 0.85 22.02 0.06
N GLY A 506 1.58 21.48 1.01
CA GLY A 506 2.01 22.21 2.21
C GLY A 506 2.45 21.31 3.37
N PRO A 507 3.03 21.88 4.45
CA PRO A 507 3.62 21.11 5.55
C PRO A 507 2.59 20.34 6.39
N GLU A 508 1.33 20.80 6.41
CA GLU A 508 0.23 20.15 7.11
C GLU A 508 -0.50 19.11 6.25
N VAL A 509 -0.17 18.98 4.96
CA VAL A 509 -0.82 18.05 4.03
C VAL A 509 -0.17 16.67 4.15
N ASN A 510 -0.93 15.69 4.61
CA ASN A 510 -0.52 14.29 4.62
C ASN A 510 -1.73 13.33 4.66
N HIS A 511 -1.45 12.05 4.50
CA HIS A 511 -2.41 10.97 4.32
C HIS A 511 -3.55 10.95 5.35
N PHE A 512 -3.26 11.37 6.58
CA PHE A 512 -4.16 11.25 7.73
C PHE A 512 -4.94 12.53 8.04
N ARG A 513 -4.59 13.67 7.42
CA ARG A 513 -5.13 15.00 7.80
C ARG A 513 -6.06 15.63 6.76
N TYR A 514 -6.36 14.97 5.63
CA TYR A 514 -7.27 15.52 4.61
C TYR A 514 -8.67 15.93 5.14
N PHE A 515 -9.17 15.24 6.15
CA PHE A 515 -10.48 15.49 6.74
C PHE A 515 -10.46 16.59 7.83
N GLN A 516 -9.31 16.79 8.46
CA GLN A 516 -9.04 17.90 9.37
C GLN A 516 -8.73 19.21 8.63
N ASN A 517 -7.97 19.13 7.54
CA ASN A 517 -7.46 20.29 6.81
C ASN A 517 -8.55 20.98 5.99
N PRO A 518 -8.78 22.30 6.17
CA PRO A 518 -9.86 23.01 5.47
C PRO A 518 -9.65 23.09 3.95
N ALA A 519 -8.39 23.06 3.48
CA ALA A 519 -8.04 23.09 2.07
C ALA A 519 -8.57 21.88 1.29
N SER A 520 -8.64 20.71 1.93
CA SER A 520 -9.17 19.47 1.35
C SER A 520 -10.61 19.17 1.80
N ALA A 521 -10.97 19.49 3.05
CA ALA A 521 -12.30 19.24 3.61
C ALA A 521 -13.41 20.07 2.93
N LYS A 522 -13.12 21.29 2.46
CA LYS A 522 -14.11 22.12 1.76
C LYS A 522 -14.39 21.62 0.33
N PRO A 523 -13.39 21.38 -0.55
CA PRO A 523 -13.64 20.83 -1.88
C PRO A 523 -14.35 19.47 -1.84
N MET A 524 -14.00 18.56 -0.92
CA MET A 524 -14.67 17.25 -0.83
C MET A 524 -16.17 17.36 -0.52
N VAL A 525 -16.56 18.22 0.43
CA VAL A 525 -17.98 18.41 0.77
C VAL A 525 -18.69 19.21 -0.31
N SER A 526 -18.01 20.17 -0.96
CA SER A 526 -18.54 20.87 -2.13
C SER A 526 -18.87 19.89 -3.25
N ALA A 527 -17.93 19.01 -3.66
CA ALA A 527 -18.19 17.98 -4.66
C ALA A 527 -19.35 17.04 -4.30
N LEU A 528 -19.49 16.66 -3.02
CA LEU A 528 -20.64 15.86 -2.56
C LEU A 528 -21.98 16.60 -2.64
N THR A 529 -22.00 17.90 -2.33
CA THR A 529 -23.23 18.70 -2.11
C THR A 529 -23.58 19.68 -3.25
N ALA A 530 -22.71 19.86 -4.25
CA ALA A 530 -22.86 20.82 -5.34
C ALA A 530 -24.22 20.72 -6.06
N THR A 531 -24.81 21.87 -6.39
CA THR A 531 -26.06 21.99 -7.14
C THR A 531 -25.80 22.70 -8.47
N GLY A 532 -25.62 21.92 -9.55
CA GLY A 532 -25.22 22.44 -10.86
C GLY A 532 -23.75 22.18 -11.16
N ASP A 533 -23.17 22.98 -12.05
CA ASP A 533 -21.91 22.63 -12.70
C ASP A 533 -20.63 23.14 -12.04
N ASP A 534 -20.70 24.21 -11.23
CA ASP A 534 -19.54 24.83 -10.60
C ASP A 534 -19.03 24.02 -9.39
N TRP A 535 -17.82 23.49 -9.52
CA TRP A 535 -17.10 22.79 -8.44
C TRP A 535 -15.86 23.64 -8.10
N GLU A 536 -16.05 24.66 -7.26
CA GLU A 536 -14.96 25.57 -6.88
C GLU A 536 -13.76 24.82 -6.26
N GLY A 537 -12.55 25.21 -6.64
CA GLY A 537 -11.31 24.60 -6.16
C GLY A 537 -10.93 23.28 -6.84
N PHE A 538 -11.53 22.97 -8.01
CA PHE A 538 -11.21 21.81 -8.83
C PHE A 538 -10.71 22.19 -10.23
N GLU A 539 -9.80 21.38 -10.75
CA GLU A 539 -9.26 21.42 -12.11
C GLU A 539 -9.58 20.11 -12.85
N PRO A 540 -9.52 20.04 -14.19
CA PRO A 540 -9.66 18.80 -14.94
C PRO A 540 -8.65 17.72 -14.50
N LEU A 541 -9.13 16.50 -14.26
CA LEU A 541 -8.24 15.38 -13.92
C LEU A 541 -7.52 14.87 -15.17
N GLU A 542 -6.23 15.20 -15.29
CA GLU A 542 -5.35 14.60 -16.29
C GLU A 542 -4.68 13.33 -15.76
N LYS A 543 -4.56 12.29 -16.60
CA LYS A 543 -3.79 11.09 -16.24
C LYS A 543 -2.29 11.41 -16.27
N PRO A 544 -1.48 10.88 -15.34
CA PRO A 544 -0.03 11.01 -15.39
C PRO A 544 0.53 10.51 -16.72
N THR A 545 1.44 11.27 -17.31
CA THR A 545 2.15 10.92 -18.57
C THR A 545 3.38 10.03 -18.34
N VAL A 546 3.66 9.65 -17.09
CA VAL A 546 4.81 8.84 -16.68
C VAL A 546 4.32 7.65 -15.86
N ASP A 547 4.75 6.43 -16.20
CA ASP A 547 4.45 5.23 -15.42
C ASP A 547 4.94 5.39 -13.98
N ILE A 548 4.22 4.90 -12.97
CA ILE A 548 4.60 5.13 -11.57
C ILE A 548 5.93 4.48 -11.18
N ALA A 549 6.21 3.29 -11.72
CA ALA A 549 7.53 2.65 -11.61
C ALA A 549 8.66 3.44 -12.30
N ARG A 550 8.36 4.50 -13.06
CA ARG A 550 9.29 5.38 -13.78
C ARG A 550 9.20 6.86 -13.34
N ALA A 551 8.14 7.27 -12.65
CA ALA A 551 7.96 8.63 -12.12
C ALA A 551 9.00 8.99 -11.05
N VAL A 552 9.66 7.97 -10.47
CA VAL A 552 10.78 8.09 -9.53
C VAL A 552 12.13 8.21 -10.25
N GLN A 553 12.19 8.92 -11.38
CA GLN A 553 13.46 9.27 -12.02
C GLN A 553 14.14 10.42 -11.27
N LEU A 554 15.03 10.05 -10.35
CA LEU A 554 16.09 10.83 -9.69
C LEU A 554 16.33 12.25 -10.27
N ARG A 555 15.70 13.26 -9.67
CA ARG A 555 16.13 14.66 -9.80
C ARG A 555 17.18 15.00 -8.74
N THR A 556 18.43 14.59 -8.95
CA THR A 556 19.57 15.08 -8.15
C THR A 556 20.21 16.29 -8.82
N ALA A 557 20.46 17.36 -8.05
CA ALA A 557 20.96 18.64 -8.55
C ALA A 557 22.46 18.68 -8.94
N GLU A 558 23.20 17.56 -8.80
CA GLU A 558 24.62 17.50 -9.18
C GLU A 558 24.84 17.00 -10.63
N PRO A 559 25.82 17.57 -11.37
CA PRO A 559 26.11 17.17 -12.74
C PRO A 559 26.77 15.78 -12.80
N ARG A 560 25.99 14.77 -13.21
CA ARG A 560 26.47 13.41 -13.46
C ARG A 560 27.14 13.29 -14.86
N PRO A 561 28.10 12.37 -15.05
CA PRO A 561 28.59 12.04 -16.38
C PRO A 561 27.45 11.53 -17.28
N VAL A 562 27.47 11.91 -18.56
CA VAL A 562 26.39 11.59 -19.52
C VAL A 562 26.70 10.28 -20.23
N VAL A 563 25.69 9.41 -20.39
CA VAL A 563 25.78 8.18 -21.20
C VAL A 563 24.64 8.15 -22.19
N PHE A 564 24.98 8.18 -23.47
CA PHE A 564 24.02 7.92 -24.55
C PHE A 564 23.80 6.42 -24.70
N VAL A 565 22.55 5.97 -24.65
CA VAL A 565 22.18 4.57 -24.91
C VAL A 565 21.56 4.51 -26.31
N ILE A 566 22.39 4.09 -27.27
CA ILE A 566 22.01 3.90 -28.66
C ILE A 566 21.66 2.42 -28.85
N PRO A 567 20.44 2.07 -29.29
CA PRO A 567 20.06 0.69 -29.53
C PRO A 567 20.80 0.10 -30.74
N GLY A 568 20.80 -1.23 -30.87
CA GLY A 568 21.22 -1.90 -32.10
C GLY A 568 20.22 -1.71 -33.26
N ILE A 569 20.54 -2.30 -34.41
CA ILE A 569 19.67 -2.32 -35.60
C ILE A 569 18.28 -2.84 -35.22
N MET A 570 17.23 -2.10 -35.61
CA MET A 570 15.82 -2.36 -35.27
C MET A 570 15.48 -2.36 -33.76
N GLY A 571 16.37 -1.86 -32.91
CA GLY A 571 16.18 -1.82 -31.45
C GLY A 571 15.42 -0.61 -30.91
N SER A 572 14.91 0.29 -31.75
CA SER A 572 14.02 1.40 -31.38
C SER A 572 12.57 1.04 -31.69
N GLU A 573 11.66 1.24 -30.75
CA GLU A 573 10.22 1.21 -31.00
C GLU A 573 9.82 2.38 -31.93
N LEU A 574 8.98 2.11 -32.94
CA LEU A 574 8.49 3.09 -33.91
C LEU A 574 6.98 3.28 -33.79
N GLN A 575 6.55 4.53 -33.74
CA GLN A 575 5.15 4.94 -33.69
C GLN A 575 4.74 5.63 -35.01
N VAL A 576 3.53 5.38 -35.51
CA VAL A 576 2.94 6.10 -36.66
C VAL A 576 1.70 6.86 -36.18
N GLY A 577 1.79 8.19 -36.14
CA GLY A 577 0.74 8.99 -35.51
C GLY A 577 0.67 8.71 -34.00
N ASN A 578 -0.39 8.03 -33.56
CA ASN A 578 -0.55 7.56 -32.17
C ASN A 578 -0.30 6.05 -32.00
N ASP A 579 -0.10 5.30 -33.09
CA ASP A 579 -0.14 3.84 -33.10
C ASP A 579 1.26 3.19 -32.99
N HIS A 580 1.41 2.13 -32.19
CA HIS A 580 2.70 1.53 -31.81
C HIS A 580 3.09 0.36 -32.72
N VAL A 581 3.55 0.68 -33.93
CA VAL A 581 3.61 -0.28 -35.04
C VAL A 581 4.79 -1.28 -34.96
N TRP A 582 5.92 -0.93 -34.34
CA TRP A 582 7.07 -1.84 -34.22
C TRP A 582 7.32 -2.26 -32.77
N LEU A 583 7.32 -3.59 -32.58
CA LEU A 583 7.54 -4.33 -31.33
C LEU A 583 6.38 -4.39 -30.34
N ASP A 584 5.18 -3.94 -30.73
CA ASP A 584 3.95 -4.53 -30.20
C ASP A 584 3.68 -5.87 -30.92
N ILE A 585 3.52 -6.96 -30.16
CA ILE A 585 3.48 -8.33 -30.68
C ILE A 585 2.18 -8.60 -31.48
N PRO A 586 0.97 -8.26 -30.99
CA PRO A 586 -0.25 -8.27 -31.80
C PRO A 586 -0.15 -7.50 -33.12
N ASP A 587 0.28 -6.24 -33.14
CA ASP A 587 0.17 -5.40 -34.35
C ASP A 587 1.16 -5.79 -35.45
N VAL A 588 2.34 -6.30 -35.08
CA VAL A 588 3.28 -6.91 -36.04
C VAL A 588 2.69 -8.20 -36.67
N ILE A 589 1.85 -8.95 -35.93
CA ILE A 589 1.18 -10.16 -36.44
C ILE A 589 -0.02 -9.82 -37.35
N PHE A 590 -0.70 -8.69 -37.13
CA PHE A 590 -1.86 -8.25 -37.92
C PHE A 590 -1.50 -7.31 -39.10
N GLY A 591 -0.25 -7.29 -39.54
CA GLY A 591 0.17 -6.60 -40.77
C GLY A 591 0.62 -5.14 -40.60
N GLY A 592 0.80 -4.66 -39.36
CA GLY A 592 1.28 -3.31 -39.07
C GLY A 592 2.60 -2.94 -39.79
N PHE A 593 3.44 -3.92 -40.11
CA PHE A 593 4.70 -3.71 -40.83
C PHE A 593 4.55 -2.97 -42.17
N GLU A 594 3.41 -3.10 -42.87
CA GLU A 594 3.15 -2.33 -44.11
C GLU A 594 3.08 -0.82 -43.87
N GLN A 595 2.65 -0.38 -42.68
CA GLN A 595 2.57 1.03 -42.30
C GLN A 595 3.96 1.68 -42.14
N LEU A 596 5.02 0.88 -41.99
CA LEU A 596 6.39 1.34 -41.80
C LEU A 596 7.19 1.46 -43.11
N HIS A 597 6.53 1.49 -44.27
CA HIS A 597 7.21 1.74 -45.55
C HIS A 597 8.10 3.01 -45.51
N ILE A 598 9.21 3.04 -46.26
CA ILE A 598 10.23 4.13 -46.19
C ILE A 598 9.66 5.54 -46.47
N ASN A 599 8.57 5.61 -47.22
CA ASN A 599 7.86 6.85 -47.57
C ASN A 599 6.70 7.21 -46.61
N ALA A 600 6.50 6.44 -45.53
CA ALA A 600 5.46 6.70 -44.53
C ALA A 600 5.74 8.01 -43.79
N LYS A 601 4.71 8.84 -43.67
CA LYS A 601 4.78 10.14 -42.98
C LYS A 601 4.45 9.97 -41.50
N ASN A 602 4.94 10.90 -40.68
CA ASN A 602 4.65 10.98 -39.24
C ASN A 602 5.09 9.74 -38.43
N VAL A 603 6.12 9.03 -38.89
CA VAL A 603 6.77 7.98 -38.10
C VAL A 603 7.77 8.62 -37.14
N LYS A 604 7.83 8.13 -35.90
CA LYS A 604 8.76 8.59 -34.87
C LYS A 604 9.39 7.40 -34.15
N ALA A 605 10.69 7.47 -33.91
CA ALA A 605 11.35 6.59 -32.97
C ALA A 605 11.12 7.12 -31.54
N ILE A 606 10.49 6.31 -30.69
CA ILE A 606 9.96 6.78 -29.40
C ILE A 606 10.84 6.38 -28.20
N GLN A 607 11.37 5.15 -28.17
CA GLN A 607 12.26 4.67 -27.11
C GLN A 607 13.06 3.43 -27.57
N PRO A 608 14.25 3.16 -27.01
CA PRO A 608 14.91 1.86 -27.15
C PRO A 608 14.02 0.75 -26.57
N PHE A 609 13.91 -0.38 -27.26
CA PHE A 609 12.94 -1.42 -26.92
C PHE A 609 13.10 -1.91 -25.48
N ALA A 610 12.06 -1.68 -24.67
CA ALA A 610 12.15 -1.80 -23.22
C ALA A 610 12.57 -3.19 -22.73
N ARG A 611 12.25 -4.25 -23.48
CA ARG A 611 12.57 -5.65 -23.14
C ARG A 611 14.08 -5.96 -23.11
N TYR A 612 14.90 -5.27 -23.91
CA TYR A 612 16.35 -5.51 -23.96
C TYR A 612 17.16 -4.37 -23.35
N TYR A 613 16.73 -3.12 -23.59
CA TYR A 613 17.49 -1.94 -23.14
C TYR A 613 16.99 -1.40 -21.79
N GLY A 614 15.78 -1.77 -21.35
CA GLY A 614 15.16 -1.20 -20.14
C GLY A 614 15.99 -1.42 -18.88
N ASP A 615 16.45 -2.65 -18.62
CA ASP A 615 17.22 -2.95 -17.40
C ASP A 615 18.65 -2.38 -17.46
N LEU A 616 19.23 -2.24 -18.66
CA LEU A 616 20.52 -1.56 -18.85
C LEU A 616 20.40 -0.05 -18.63
N ILE A 617 19.35 0.59 -19.17
CA ILE A 617 19.06 2.02 -18.96
C ILE A 617 18.82 2.29 -17.47
N LYS A 618 18.02 1.44 -16.79
CA LYS A 618 17.85 1.50 -15.33
C LYS A 618 19.20 1.40 -14.62
N TYR A 619 20.00 0.37 -14.92
CA TYR A 619 21.30 0.15 -14.29
C TYR A 619 22.22 1.37 -14.43
N LEU A 620 22.39 1.90 -15.64
CA LEU A 620 23.25 3.06 -15.91
C LEU A 620 22.75 4.35 -15.23
N ALA A 621 21.43 4.54 -15.10
CA ALA A 621 20.82 5.69 -14.43
C ALA A 621 21.11 5.77 -12.93
N HIS A 622 21.67 4.72 -12.33
CA HIS A 622 22.13 4.75 -10.93
C HIS A 622 23.35 5.68 -10.73
N SER A 623 24.17 5.89 -11.77
CA SER A 623 25.44 6.63 -11.70
C SER A 623 25.62 7.70 -12.78
N HIS A 624 24.89 7.63 -13.89
CA HIS A 624 25.03 8.54 -15.03
C HIS A 624 23.74 9.32 -15.30
N LYS A 625 23.84 10.45 -16.03
CA LYS A 625 22.71 11.02 -16.77
C LYS A 625 22.55 10.19 -18.04
N VAL A 626 21.60 9.26 -18.05
CA VAL A 626 21.35 8.42 -19.24
C VAL A 626 20.46 9.17 -20.22
N VAL A 627 20.90 9.24 -21.48
CA VAL A 627 20.14 9.79 -22.60
C VAL A 627 19.84 8.63 -23.57
N PRO A 628 18.65 8.01 -23.51
CA PRO A 628 18.25 7.02 -24.50
C PRO A 628 18.09 7.71 -25.86
N PHE A 629 18.77 7.22 -26.89
CA PHE A 629 18.68 7.76 -28.25
C PHE A 629 18.00 6.75 -29.19
N PRO A 630 16.65 6.69 -29.22
CA PRO A 630 15.94 5.89 -30.19
C PRO A 630 16.04 6.55 -31.57
N PHE A 631 16.56 5.83 -32.57
CA PHE A 631 16.64 6.29 -33.96
C PHE A 631 15.68 5.54 -34.88
N ASP A 632 15.22 6.19 -35.94
CA ASP A 632 14.42 5.55 -36.97
C ASP A 632 15.33 4.68 -37.85
N TRP A 633 15.38 3.39 -37.53
CA TRP A 633 16.22 2.38 -38.18
C TRP A 633 15.90 2.15 -39.66
N ARG A 634 14.86 2.79 -40.20
CA ARG A 634 14.52 2.77 -41.63
C ARG A 634 15.27 3.84 -42.41
N LEU A 635 15.69 4.92 -41.73
CA LEU A 635 16.37 6.05 -42.37
C LEU A 635 17.87 5.77 -42.57
N GLN A 636 18.50 6.59 -43.41
CA GLN A 636 19.95 6.60 -43.55
C GLN A 636 20.62 6.96 -42.22
N ILE A 637 21.58 6.14 -41.79
CA ILE A 637 22.21 6.22 -40.48
C ILE A 637 22.95 7.56 -40.27
N GLU A 638 23.41 8.18 -41.36
CA GLU A 638 24.04 9.50 -41.37
C GLU A 638 23.08 10.58 -40.82
N LYS A 639 21.78 10.51 -41.15
CA LYS A 639 20.78 11.50 -40.67
C LYS A 639 20.51 11.36 -39.17
N GLU A 640 20.55 10.14 -38.67
CA GLU A 640 20.36 9.86 -37.24
C GLU A 640 21.65 10.12 -36.44
N ALA A 641 22.82 9.97 -37.07
CA ALA A 641 24.10 10.40 -36.52
C ALA A 641 24.18 11.94 -36.44
N ASP A 642 23.74 12.66 -37.47
CA ASP A 642 23.60 14.12 -37.45
C ASP A 642 22.64 14.56 -36.34
N ARG A 643 21.52 13.86 -36.14
CA ARG A 643 20.58 14.15 -35.03
C ARG A 643 21.23 13.90 -33.67
N LEU A 644 21.95 12.79 -33.50
CA LEU A 644 22.68 12.48 -32.26
C LEU A 644 23.76 13.52 -31.94
N ALA A 645 24.40 14.09 -32.95
CA ALA A 645 25.42 15.12 -32.78
C ALA A 645 24.87 16.49 -32.31
N ASN A 646 23.54 16.64 -32.23
CA ASN A 646 22.85 17.85 -31.76
C ASN A 646 22.17 17.68 -30.39
N GLU A 647 22.36 16.55 -29.70
CA GLU A 647 21.83 16.24 -28.35
C GLU A 647 22.89 16.40 -27.24
#